data_AF-A0A438MXE8-F1
#
_entry.id   AF-A0A438MXE8-F1
#
_cell.length_a   1.000
_cell.length_b   1.000
_cell.length_c   1.000
_cell.angle_alpha   90.00
_cell.angle_beta   90.00
_cell.angle_gamma   90.00
#
_symmetry.space_group_name_H-M   'P 1'
#
loop_
_entity.id
_entity.type
_entity.pdbx_description
1 polymer ?
#
loop_
_entity_poly.entity_id
_entity_poly.type
_entity_poly.pdbx_seq_one_letter_code
_entity_poly.pdbx_strand_id
1 'polypeptide(L)'
;MWSKNQSSDNGQTSDVEGQPNESREKPSPDTEKGEIIVEWESDTDPENPQNWSTGFKSWITCQLGLLAFAASLASSIISPASTTIADYVNVSQDAIVLNVSLYIIGFAFGPLLWAPISEVWGRRVSMLPPMTCLALFSIGTATSHNVASIFITRFFSGLFGSAAVSNVNAALGDIWSREARGTAVSFYAVAVVGGPTLGPTIGSAILVNPNLGWRWTEYFTAILNFAVVGLTYFCMPEMYPPVLLKWKAQRLRKETGNNKLYHPQERINVDVKSIVTKQLSRPLIMLITEPMVTCIAFYASFVYAILYLTLAIFPVVFADQRGWSPVIASLPFLGLFVGVICALGINLGNQPRYIRKCRAAQGKPVPEARLPPLAVGAILMVIGLFWFAWTAAPQHHWALPVVATVFVGAGFNVIFQQCINYLVDVYGLYAASATAANTFLRSLMAAGLPMAARPMIRSLGPKVAGYDWLNLPTFSFYIKHEKSGRELLFDLGSRKDWQNSVPQIAQLVNDHVNGLKVDKDVLDIVQEGGVDVANIEALILSHWHYDHCGNLAALSKNTKVLVGPGFRDAFLPGYPAKEDSPFHEADFIGRDVVEVPFSDDLKIGRFQAHDYFGDGSLYILNVPGHAIGHISTLVRTTPDTFVFLGGDVCHFTGVIRPTSHIPLPDEIPAEAVLDSRIARPCPCSAFLSSHPDPKNGQKTPFFTISTAPETFYADIPTSRKSIEALQEFDADPNVLVAIAHDPTELEVFEFFPQHTMNDWKAKGWKEAVHWGFLSEVPYNGKVVRGHLVDGLYKEGEKIRGLVKEK
;
A
#
# COMPACT_ATOMS: atom_id res chain seq x y z
N MET A 1 42.76 -6.13 -10.32
CA MET A 1 43.80 -5.07 -10.30
C MET A 1 43.63 -4.32 -8.99
N TRP A 2 44.64 -4.09 -8.14
CA TRP A 2 46.07 -4.42 -8.19
C TRP A 2 46.49 -5.43 -7.10
N SER A 3 47.69 -5.98 -7.23
CA SER A 3 48.36 -6.77 -6.17
C SER A 3 49.83 -6.34 -6.05
N LYS A 4 50.45 -6.66 -4.91
CA LYS A 4 51.89 -6.53 -4.59
C LYS A 4 52.43 -5.10 -4.44
N ASN A 5 52.88 -4.79 -3.22
CA ASN A 5 54.32 -4.89 -2.96
C ASN A 5 54.57 -5.31 -1.50
N GLN A 6 55.39 -6.35 -1.34
CA GLN A 6 56.06 -6.69 -0.08
C GLN A 6 57.53 -6.30 -0.23
N SER A 7 58.12 -5.78 0.85
CA SER A 7 59.56 -5.77 1.05
C SER A 7 59.86 -5.99 2.54
N SER A 8 60.57 -7.08 2.84
CA SER A 8 61.41 -7.22 4.03
C SER A 8 62.47 -6.10 4.06
N ASP A 9 63.18 -5.76 5.14
CA ASP A 9 63.50 -6.47 6.39
C ASP A 9 63.82 -5.40 7.49
N ASN A 10 64.18 -5.62 8.76
CA ASN A 10 64.53 -6.78 9.62
C ASN A 10 64.22 -6.37 11.09
N GLY A 11 64.51 -7.23 12.09
CA GLY A 11 65.05 -6.73 13.37
C GLY A 11 64.24 -6.91 14.67
N GLN A 12 64.38 -8.11 15.26
CA GLN A 12 64.37 -8.42 16.70
C GLN A 12 63.08 -8.28 17.56
N THR A 13 62.82 -9.40 18.25
CA THR A 13 61.84 -9.59 19.33
C THR A 13 62.33 -9.06 20.68
N SER A 14 61.43 -8.44 21.45
CA SER A 14 61.51 -8.46 22.91
C SER A 14 60.12 -8.43 23.55
N ASP A 15 59.83 -9.44 24.37
CA ASP A 15 58.67 -9.44 25.26
C ASP A 15 58.90 -8.44 26.40
N VAL A 16 57.94 -7.53 26.65
CA VAL A 16 57.85 -6.77 27.89
C VAL A 16 56.38 -6.62 28.31
N GLU A 17 56.08 -7.01 29.54
CA GLU A 17 54.76 -6.89 30.14
C GLU A 17 54.35 -5.42 30.32
N GLY A 18 53.14 -5.06 29.88
CA GLY A 18 52.56 -3.73 30.06
C GLY A 18 51.53 -3.68 31.19
N GLN A 19 51.99 -3.44 32.43
CA GLN A 19 51.11 -3.00 33.52
C GLN A 19 50.55 -1.58 33.25
N PRO A 20 49.43 -1.17 33.89
CA PRO A 20 48.59 -0.09 33.38
C PRO A 20 49.27 1.27 33.49
N ASN A 21 49.35 1.97 32.37
CA ASN A 21 49.90 3.32 32.30
C ASN A 21 48.86 4.31 32.86
N GLU A 22 49.12 4.85 34.05
CA GLU A 22 48.43 6.02 34.56
C GLU A 22 48.50 7.14 33.51
N SER A 23 47.35 7.56 32.99
CA SER A 23 47.30 8.63 32.00
C SER A 23 47.58 9.96 32.67
N ARG A 24 48.87 10.30 32.80
CA ARG A 24 49.33 11.65 33.14
C ARG A 24 48.61 12.68 32.27
N GLU A 25 48.08 13.70 32.93
CA GLU A 25 47.46 14.84 32.28
C GLU A 25 48.41 15.46 31.25
N LYS A 26 47.87 15.82 30.08
CA LYS A 26 48.43 16.94 29.31
C LYS A 26 47.75 18.21 29.82
N PRO A 27 48.46 19.15 30.45
CA PRO A 27 47.86 20.40 30.86
C PRO A 27 47.47 21.20 29.61
N SER A 28 46.19 21.58 29.52
CA SER A 28 45.74 22.60 28.58
C SER A 28 46.30 23.96 28.99
N PRO A 29 46.86 24.75 28.06
CA PRO A 29 47.40 26.07 28.38
C PRO A 29 46.26 27.08 28.53
N ASP A 30 45.58 27.07 29.69
CA ASP A 30 44.68 28.14 30.18
C ASP A 30 44.21 27.90 31.64
N THR A 31 45.09 27.37 32.51
CA THR A 31 44.82 27.32 33.96
C THR A 31 45.10 28.66 34.66
N GLU A 32 44.42 29.72 34.24
CA GLU A 32 44.38 30.96 35.01
C GLU A 32 43.48 30.79 36.25
N LYS A 33 44.01 31.16 37.43
CA LYS A 33 43.28 31.38 38.71
C LYS A 33 42.83 30.18 39.56
N GLY A 34 43.55 29.05 39.51
CA GLY A 34 43.55 28.07 40.62
C GLY A 34 42.17 27.54 41.01
N GLU A 35 41.45 27.05 40.01
CA GLU A 35 40.08 26.54 40.09
C GLU A 35 40.06 25.13 40.71
N ILE A 36 39.00 24.82 41.45
CA ILE A 36 38.82 23.53 42.13
C ILE A 36 37.66 22.80 41.45
N ILE A 37 37.95 21.64 40.87
CA ILE A 37 36.93 20.78 40.24
C ILE A 37 36.08 20.14 41.33
N VAL A 38 34.76 20.21 41.16
CA VAL A 38 33.79 19.60 42.09
C VAL A 38 33.42 18.20 41.60
N GLU A 39 33.73 17.20 42.42
CA GLU A 39 33.44 15.78 42.19
C GLU A 39 32.52 15.22 43.31
N TRP A 40 32.28 13.90 43.29
CA TRP A 40 31.55 13.21 44.35
C TRP A 40 32.41 13.10 45.61
N GLU A 41 31.79 13.17 46.79
CA GLU A 41 32.54 13.15 48.06
C GLU A 41 33.06 11.75 48.44
N SER A 42 32.45 10.71 47.89
CA SER A 42 32.90 9.31 48.01
C SER A 42 32.26 8.46 46.92
N ASP A 43 32.78 7.25 46.70
CA ASP A 43 32.14 6.26 45.82
C ASP A 43 30.70 5.92 46.24
N THR A 44 30.34 6.16 47.51
CA THR A 44 28.99 5.95 48.07
C THR A 44 28.18 7.25 48.25
N ASP A 45 28.57 8.36 47.63
CA ASP A 45 27.84 9.64 47.69
C ASP A 45 26.36 9.45 47.28
N PRO A 46 25.37 9.81 48.12
CA PRO A 46 23.95 9.63 47.82
C PRO A 46 23.41 10.57 46.73
N GLU A 47 24.13 11.66 46.39
CA GLU A 47 23.78 12.52 45.25
C GLU A 47 24.12 11.87 43.90
N ASN A 48 24.96 10.81 43.88
CA ASN A 48 25.27 10.05 42.67
C ASN A 48 24.09 9.10 42.30
N PRO A 49 23.49 9.22 41.09
CA PRO A 49 22.39 8.37 40.65
C PRO A 49 22.69 6.86 40.64
N GLN A 50 23.95 6.47 40.51
CA GLN A 50 24.37 5.07 40.60
C GLN A 50 24.31 4.48 42.02
N ASN A 51 24.14 5.31 43.05
CA ASN A 51 24.03 4.88 44.45
C ASN A 51 22.59 4.81 44.98
N TRP A 52 21.59 5.23 44.18
CA TRP A 52 20.19 5.11 44.57
C TRP A 52 19.74 3.65 44.79
N SER A 53 18.72 3.46 45.62
CA SER A 53 18.17 2.13 45.91
C SER A 53 17.63 1.45 44.66
N THR A 54 17.78 0.12 44.57
CA THR A 54 17.33 -0.67 43.41
C THR A 54 15.82 -0.50 43.15
N GLY A 55 15.01 -0.36 44.20
CA GLY A 55 13.58 -0.07 44.07
C GLY A 55 13.31 1.28 43.39
N PHE A 56 14.03 2.33 43.79
CA PHE A 56 13.90 3.65 43.17
C PHE A 56 14.39 3.65 41.71
N LYS A 57 15.54 3.04 41.42
CA LYS A 57 16.03 2.88 40.04
C LYS A 57 15.05 2.10 39.15
N SER A 58 14.40 1.07 39.67
CA SER A 58 13.35 0.33 38.96
C SER A 58 12.10 1.18 38.72
N TRP A 59 11.71 2.03 39.68
CA TRP A 59 10.62 3.00 39.50
C TRP A 59 10.93 4.05 38.43
N ILE A 60 12.15 4.60 38.40
CA ILE A 60 12.61 5.48 37.31
C ILE A 60 12.64 4.74 35.97
N THR A 61 13.13 3.50 35.95
CA THR A 61 13.15 2.65 34.74
C THR A 61 11.74 2.39 34.20
N CYS A 62 10.74 2.19 35.08
CA CYS A 62 9.34 2.07 34.69
C CYS A 62 8.80 3.36 34.06
N GLN A 63 9.07 4.53 34.67
CA GLN A 63 8.69 5.84 34.14
C GLN A 63 9.31 6.12 32.76
N LEU A 64 10.60 5.82 32.59
CA LEU A 64 11.31 5.88 31.31
C LEU A 64 10.70 4.95 30.26
N GLY A 65 10.32 3.73 30.67
CA GLY A 65 9.58 2.78 29.83
C GLY A 65 8.20 3.30 29.40
N LEU A 66 7.45 3.94 30.30
CA LEU A 66 6.13 4.51 29.99
C LEU A 66 6.23 5.66 28.98
N LEU A 67 7.21 6.55 29.10
CA LEU A 67 7.46 7.61 28.11
C LEU A 67 7.75 7.01 26.73
N ALA A 68 8.61 5.99 26.67
CA ALA A 68 8.96 5.30 25.44
C ALA A 68 7.78 4.52 24.83
N PHE A 69 6.96 3.88 25.67
CA PHE A 69 5.73 3.20 25.26
C PHE A 69 4.73 4.18 24.66
N ALA A 70 4.44 5.30 25.33
CA ALA A 70 3.49 6.30 24.83
C ALA A 70 3.91 6.90 23.48
N ALA A 71 5.20 7.22 23.31
CA ALA A 71 5.78 7.66 22.03
C ALA A 71 5.75 6.57 20.93
N SER A 72 5.87 5.30 21.30
CA SER A 72 5.87 4.18 20.35
C SER A 72 4.45 3.70 20.01
N LEU A 73 3.47 3.91 20.90
CA LEU A 73 2.04 3.68 20.66
C LEU A 73 1.49 4.70 19.65
N ALA A 74 1.88 5.96 19.82
CA ALA A 74 1.51 7.09 18.96
C ALA A 74 1.91 6.92 17.49
N SER A 75 2.85 6.03 17.14
CA SER A 75 3.21 5.75 15.75
C SER A 75 2.13 4.98 14.98
N SER A 76 1.34 4.15 15.68
CA SER A 76 0.59 3.03 15.09
C SER A 76 -0.89 2.98 15.46
N ILE A 77 -1.30 3.61 16.56
CA ILE A 77 -2.68 3.62 17.05
C ILE A 77 -3.70 4.20 16.06
N ILE A 78 -3.28 5.11 15.18
CA ILE A 78 -4.10 5.66 14.09
C ILE A 78 -4.25 4.70 12.89
N SER A 79 -3.39 3.67 12.76
CA SER A 79 -3.35 2.80 11.58
C SER A 79 -4.67 2.11 11.21
N PRO A 80 -5.51 1.62 12.16
CA PRO A 80 -6.81 1.01 11.79
C PRO A 80 -7.80 2.01 11.19
N ALA A 81 -7.65 3.30 11.52
CA ALA A 81 -8.50 4.37 11.01
C ALA A 81 -8.05 4.93 9.65
N SER A 82 -6.95 4.43 9.07
CA SER A 82 -6.37 4.97 7.83
C SER A 82 -7.40 5.03 6.69
N THR A 83 -8.22 4.00 6.51
CA THR A 83 -9.28 3.98 5.48
C THR A 83 -10.33 5.05 5.74
N THR A 84 -10.89 5.14 6.95
CA THR A 84 -11.85 6.19 7.35
C THR A 84 -11.29 7.61 7.20
N ILE A 85 -9.99 7.81 7.45
CA ILE A 85 -9.34 9.12 7.29
C ILE A 85 -9.16 9.45 5.80
N ALA A 86 -8.80 8.47 4.97
CA ALA A 86 -8.63 8.66 3.53
C ALA A 86 -9.94 9.14 2.89
N ASP A 87 -11.05 8.49 3.23
CA ASP A 87 -12.39 8.84 2.75
C ASP A 87 -12.78 10.23 3.27
N TYR A 88 -12.47 10.55 4.53
CA TYR A 88 -12.75 11.86 5.14
C TYR A 88 -12.00 13.03 4.47
N VAL A 89 -10.75 12.84 4.02
CA VAL A 89 -9.96 13.89 3.35
C VAL A 89 -9.91 13.75 1.82
N ASN A 90 -10.71 12.83 1.26
CA ASN A 90 -10.78 12.50 -0.16
C ASN A 90 -9.40 12.26 -0.81
N VAL A 91 -8.63 11.31 -0.26
CA VAL A 91 -7.31 10.92 -0.79
C VAL A 91 -7.23 9.40 -0.98
N SER A 92 -6.34 8.91 -1.85
CA SER A 92 -6.27 7.49 -2.14
C SER A 92 -5.84 6.65 -0.93
N GLN A 93 -6.36 5.42 -0.88
CA GLN A 93 -6.06 4.40 0.13
C GLN A 93 -4.58 4.02 0.20
N ASP A 94 -3.78 4.32 -0.83
CA ASP A 94 -2.34 4.10 -0.84
C ASP A 94 -1.57 5.35 -0.34
N ALA A 95 -2.05 6.55 -0.66
CA ALA A 95 -1.44 7.80 -0.19
C ALA A 95 -1.64 8.02 1.33
N ILE A 96 -2.76 7.60 1.91
CA ILE A 96 -3.03 7.82 3.34
C ILE A 96 -2.04 7.09 4.27
N VAL A 97 -1.35 6.05 3.78
CA VAL A 97 -0.30 5.33 4.52
C VAL A 97 0.83 6.26 4.99
N LEU A 98 1.04 7.38 4.29
CA LEU A 98 1.94 8.46 4.69
C LEU A 98 1.69 8.99 6.10
N ASN A 99 0.46 8.91 6.64
CA ASN A 99 0.15 9.23 8.04
C ASN A 99 1.07 8.48 9.03
N VAL A 100 1.23 7.18 8.84
CA VAL A 100 2.08 6.32 9.67
C VAL A 100 3.55 6.54 9.29
N SER A 101 3.88 6.55 8.00
CA SER A 101 5.26 6.71 7.52
C SER A 101 5.90 8.04 7.92
N LEU A 102 5.18 9.16 7.87
CA LEU A 102 5.69 10.49 8.22
C LEU A 102 6.02 10.61 9.71
N TYR A 103 5.24 9.98 10.58
CA TYR A 103 5.59 9.88 12.00
C TYR A 103 6.94 9.14 12.17
N ILE A 104 7.13 8.02 11.48
CA ILE A 104 8.38 7.25 11.54
C ILE A 104 9.56 8.06 10.95
N ILE A 105 9.34 8.82 9.88
CA ILE A 105 10.35 9.72 9.30
C ILE A 105 10.72 10.82 10.30
N GLY A 106 9.75 11.48 10.94
CA GLY A 106 10.02 12.42 12.04
C GLY A 106 10.84 11.76 13.15
N PHE A 107 10.49 10.52 13.49
CA PHE A 107 11.21 9.69 14.47
C PHE A 107 12.66 9.38 14.07
N ALA A 108 13.00 9.39 12.77
CA ALA A 108 14.36 9.26 12.27
C ALA A 108 15.23 10.49 12.61
N PHE A 109 14.64 11.69 12.51
CA PHE A 109 15.35 12.95 12.66
C PHE A 109 15.44 13.45 14.11
N GLY A 110 14.45 13.17 14.95
CA GLY A 110 14.42 13.72 16.30
C GLY A 110 15.61 13.34 17.22
N PRO A 111 16.21 12.13 17.16
CA PRO A 111 17.41 11.82 17.96
C PRO A 111 18.58 12.78 17.72
N LEU A 112 18.68 13.37 16.51
CA LEU A 112 19.71 14.34 16.12
C LEU A 112 19.58 15.67 16.90
N LEU A 113 18.37 15.98 17.37
CA LEU A 113 18.07 17.15 18.19
C LEU A 113 18.07 16.80 19.69
N TRP A 114 17.43 15.69 20.07
CA TRP A 114 17.18 15.37 21.48
C TRP A 114 18.36 14.74 22.21
N ALA A 115 19.22 13.95 21.53
CA ALA A 115 20.38 13.36 22.19
C ALA A 115 21.42 14.42 22.60
N PRO A 116 21.82 15.39 21.76
CA PRO A 116 22.76 16.45 22.15
C PRO A 116 22.19 17.37 23.23
N ILE A 117 20.89 17.69 23.17
CA ILE A 117 20.19 18.44 24.21
C ILE A 117 20.30 17.72 25.57
N SER A 118 20.23 16.38 25.58
CA SER A 118 20.36 15.58 26.81
C SER A 118 21.77 15.59 27.44
N GLU A 119 22.81 15.75 26.61
CA GLU A 119 24.20 15.84 27.06
C GLU A 119 24.56 17.22 27.64
N VAL A 120 23.79 18.27 27.30
CA VAL A 120 24.05 19.64 27.77
C VAL A 120 23.16 20.01 28.95
N TRP A 121 21.84 19.78 28.85
CA TRP A 121 20.84 20.23 29.82
C TRP A 121 20.23 19.10 30.67
N GLY A 122 20.68 17.86 30.50
CA GLY A 122 20.26 16.71 31.30
C GLY A 122 19.09 15.92 30.71
N ARG A 123 18.80 14.76 31.33
CA ARG A 123 17.84 13.80 30.78
C ARG A 123 16.40 14.31 30.87
N ARG A 124 16.00 14.98 31.96
CA ARG A 124 14.61 15.48 32.12
C ARG A 124 14.25 16.51 31.05
N VAL A 125 15.09 17.53 30.87
CA VAL A 125 14.86 18.65 29.94
C VAL A 125 14.82 18.17 28.49
N SER A 126 15.56 17.11 28.18
CA SER A 126 15.60 16.53 26.83
C SER A 126 14.41 15.65 26.46
N MET A 127 13.62 15.17 27.44
CA MET A 127 12.50 14.25 27.20
C MET A 127 11.13 14.86 27.48
N LEU A 128 10.94 15.57 28.60
CA LEU A 128 9.59 15.99 29.02
C LEU A 128 8.98 17.06 28.08
N PRO A 129 9.66 18.16 27.71
CA PRO A 129 9.09 19.16 26.81
C PRO A 129 8.76 18.61 25.41
N PRO A 130 9.62 17.79 24.75
CA PRO A 130 9.23 17.13 23.49
C PRO A 130 8.03 16.20 23.66
N MET A 131 7.94 15.42 24.74
CA MET A 131 6.76 14.56 24.97
C MET A 131 5.47 15.36 25.18
N THR A 132 5.53 16.56 25.77
CA THR A 132 4.42 17.53 25.77
C THR A 132 4.07 17.99 24.35
N CYS A 133 5.07 18.32 23.52
CA CYS A 133 4.85 18.71 22.12
C CYS A 133 4.20 17.58 21.31
N LEU A 134 4.62 16.32 21.49
CA LEU A 134 3.95 15.15 20.89
C LEU A 134 2.45 15.16 21.22
N ALA A 135 2.08 15.35 22.49
CA ALA A 135 0.66 15.38 22.90
C ALA A 135 -0.12 16.52 22.20
N LEU A 136 0.50 17.70 22.06
CA LEU A 136 -0.10 18.84 21.34
C LEU A 136 -0.25 18.58 19.83
N PHE A 137 0.74 17.95 19.18
CA PHE A 137 0.66 17.61 17.75
C PHE A 137 -0.32 16.45 17.47
N SER A 138 -0.50 15.50 18.40
CA SER A 138 -1.60 14.53 18.35
C SER A 138 -2.98 15.23 18.40
N ILE A 139 -3.18 16.22 19.27
CA ILE A 139 -4.41 17.04 19.25
C ILE A 139 -4.56 17.72 17.88
N GLY A 140 -3.49 18.31 17.34
CA GLY A 140 -3.50 18.92 16.00
C GLY A 140 -3.88 17.95 14.87
N THR A 141 -3.45 16.68 14.98
CA THR A 141 -3.86 15.61 14.05
C THR A 141 -5.36 15.33 14.19
N ALA A 142 -5.87 15.18 15.43
CA ALA A 142 -7.27 14.92 15.71
C ALA A 142 -8.20 16.05 15.23
N THR A 143 -7.77 17.31 15.35
CA THR A 143 -8.53 18.49 14.90
C THR A 143 -8.32 18.83 13.42
N SER A 144 -7.56 18.05 12.65
CA SER A 144 -7.30 18.34 11.25
C SER A 144 -8.51 18.07 10.34
N HIS A 145 -8.62 18.89 9.29
CA HIS A 145 -9.69 18.86 8.28
C HIS A 145 -9.20 18.64 6.84
N ASN A 146 -7.89 18.55 6.62
CA ASN A 146 -7.28 18.33 5.31
C ASN A 146 -6.03 17.45 5.44
N VAL A 147 -5.63 16.82 4.33
CA VAL A 147 -4.51 15.86 4.27
C VAL A 147 -3.16 16.48 4.67
N ALA A 148 -2.89 17.73 4.28
CA ALA A 148 -1.61 18.39 4.57
C ALA A 148 -1.43 18.65 6.08
N SER A 149 -2.48 19.12 6.76
CA SER A 149 -2.46 19.31 8.23
C SER A 149 -2.23 18.00 8.97
N ILE A 150 -2.86 16.90 8.55
CA ILE A 150 -2.60 15.55 9.11
C ILE A 150 -1.12 15.17 8.90
N PHE A 151 -0.61 15.26 7.67
CA PHE A 151 0.76 14.85 7.36
C PHE A 151 1.83 15.67 8.10
N ILE A 152 1.67 16.98 8.19
CA ILE A 152 2.59 17.87 8.93
C ILE A 152 2.53 17.57 10.43
N THR A 153 1.35 17.47 11.02
CA THR A 153 1.20 17.20 12.46
C THR A 153 1.71 15.81 12.84
N ARG A 154 1.54 14.80 11.99
CA ARG A 154 2.12 13.45 12.18
C ARG A 154 3.64 13.45 12.12
N PHE A 155 4.26 14.16 11.16
CA PHE A 155 5.72 14.30 11.10
C PHE A 155 6.28 14.93 12.39
N PHE A 156 5.70 16.06 12.84
CA PHE A 156 6.17 16.71 14.06
C PHE A 156 5.89 15.86 15.31
N SER A 157 4.75 15.19 15.41
CA SER A 157 4.47 14.21 16.48
C SER A 157 5.61 13.19 16.60
N GLY A 158 6.03 12.59 15.48
CA GLY A 158 7.15 11.63 15.46
C GLY A 158 8.50 12.25 15.80
N LEU A 159 8.78 13.46 15.30
CA LEU A 159 9.98 14.22 15.62
C LEU A 159 10.13 14.42 17.13
N PHE A 160 9.08 14.92 17.79
CA PHE A 160 9.07 15.18 19.23
C PHE A 160 9.01 13.89 20.08
N GLY A 161 8.22 12.89 19.67
CA GLY A 161 8.07 11.63 20.38
C GLY A 161 9.34 10.79 20.47
N SER A 162 10.23 10.89 19.49
CA SER A 162 11.51 10.15 19.50
C SER A 162 12.44 10.50 20.66
N ALA A 163 12.26 11.65 21.32
CA ALA A 163 13.07 12.12 22.42
C ALA A 163 13.19 11.11 23.57
N ALA A 164 12.08 10.45 23.93
CA ALA A 164 12.09 9.40 24.94
C ALA A 164 12.96 8.21 24.46
N VAL A 165 12.72 7.72 23.26
CA VAL A 165 13.37 6.51 22.75
C VAL A 165 14.87 6.70 22.44
N SER A 166 15.31 7.91 22.09
CA SER A 166 16.75 8.22 21.98
C SER A 166 17.43 8.30 23.34
N ASN A 167 16.79 8.96 24.31
CA ASN A 167 17.48 9.39 25.53
C ASN A 167 17.35 8.41 26.70
N VAL A 168 16.33 7.54 26.71
CA VAL A 168 16.16 6.50 27.75
C VAL A 168 17.35 5.54 27.82
N ASN A 169 17.90 5.10 26.69
CA ASN A 169 19.07 4.21 26.70
C ASN A 169 20.30 4.84 27.37
N ALA A 170 20.51 6.15 27.16
CA ALA A 170 21.58 6.89 27.82
C ALA A 170 21.28 7.07 29.32
N ALA A 171 20.05 7.45 29.66
CA ALA A 171 19.57 7.57 31.03
C ALA A 171 19.72 6.28 31.85
N LEU A 172 19.39 5.11 31.28
CA LEU A 172 19.60 3.81 31.92
C LEU A 172 21.10 3.51 32.16
N GLY A 173 21.98 4.02 31.29
CA GLY A 173 23.43 3.96 31.49
C GLY A 173 23.95 4.86 32.62
N ASP A 174 23.23 5.94 32.95
CA ASP A 174 23.59 6.86 34.02
C ASP A 174 23.23 6.33 35.43
N ILE A 175 22.16 5.53 35.56
CA ILE A 175 21.69 4.98 36.85
C ILE A 175 22.05 3.51 37.12
N TRP A 176 22.24 2.68 36.09
CA TRP A 176 22.51 1.25 36.28
C TRP A 176 23.97 0.89 36.04
N SER A 177 24.54 0.09 36.94
CA SER A 177 25.87 -0.50 36.77
C SER A 177 25.94 -1.39 35.52
N ARG A 178 27.15 -1.58 34.98
CA ARG A 178 27.39 -2.32 33.72
C ARG A 178 26.80 -3.73 33.73
N GLU A 179 26.78 -4.43 34.88
CA GLU A 179 26.20 -5.77 35.00
C GLU A 179 24.66 -5.75 34.99
N ALA A 180 24.03 -4.80 35.67
CA ALA A 180 22.57 -4.72 35.81
C ALA A 180 21.87 -4.04 34.61
N ARG A 181 22.56 -3.14 33.90
CA ARG A 181 22.03 -2.35 32.77
C ARG A 181 21.34 -3.20 31.71
N GLY A 182 21.88 -4.38 31.39
CA GLY A 182 21.32 -5.27 30.37
C GLY A 182 19.89 -5.73 30.67
N THR A 183 19.56 -5.95 31.95
CA THR A 183 18.21 -6.33 32.39
C THR A 183 17.25 -5.15 32.21
N ALA A 184 17.64 -3.95 32.67
CA ALA A 184 16.82 -2.75 32.54
C ALA A 184 16.52 -2.39 31.07
N VAL A 185 17.53 -2.44 30.20
CA VAL A 185 17.37 -2.23 28.74
C VAL A 185 16.44 -3.27 28.12
N SER A 186 16.44 -4.53 28.61
CA SER A 186 15.55 -5.57 28.08
C SER A 186 14.08 -5.32 28.42
N PHE A 187 13.76 -4.81 29.61
CA PHE A 187 12.39 -4.38 29.96
C PHE A 187 11.96 -3.15 29.15
N TYR A 188 12.86 -2.18 28.98
CA TYR A 188 12.64 -1.01 28.12
C TYR A 188 12.33 -1.41 26.66
N ALA A 189 13.02 -2.40 26.11
CA ALA A 189 12.77 -2.89 24.74
C ALA A 189 11.33 -3.41 24.57
N VAL A 190 10.78 -4.10 25.57
CA VAL A 190 9.36 -4.55 25.55
C VAL A 190 8.40 -3.35 25.53
N ALA A 191 8.74 -2.24 26.20
CA ALA A 191 7.93 -1.02 26.16
C ALA A 191 7.96 -0.34 24.77
N VAL A 192 9.15 -0.23 24.16
CA VAL A 192 9.31 0.34 22.80
C VAL A 192 8.59 -0.48 21.73
N VAL A 193 8.70 -1.80 21.79
CA VAL A 193 8.06 -2.72 20.83
C VAL A 193 6.57 -2.96 21.15
N GLY A 194 6.18 -2.83 22.43
CA GLY A 194 4.80 -2.90 22.88
C GLY A 194 3.92 -1.80 22.28
N GLY A 195 4.48 -0.62 22.00
CA GLY A 195 3.78 0.47 21.32
C GLY A 195 3.18 0.08 19.96
N PRO A 196 4.00 -0.25 18.94
CA PRO A 196 3.51 -0.62 17.61
C PRO A 196 2.69 -1.92 17.55
N THR A 197 2.70 -2.74 18.59
CA THR A 197 1.93 -3.99 18.65
C THR A 197 0.57 -3.83 19.36
N LEU A 198 0.52 -3.09 20.47
CA LEU A 198 -0.75 -2.81 21.16
C LEU A 198 -1.56 -1.68 20.49
N GLY A 199 -0.87 -0.74 19.82
CA GLY A 199 -1.47 0.42 19.15
C GLY A 199 -2.63 0.08 18.21
N PRO A 200 -2.46 -0.80 17.22
CA PRO A 200 -3.54 -1.17 16.30
C PRO A 200 -4.75 -1.81 17.00
N THR A 201 -4.52 -2.58 18.06
CA THR A 201 -5.62 -3.21 18.82
C THR A 201 -6.44 -2.17 19.58
N ILE A 202 -5.77 -1.25 20.27
CA ILE A 202 -6.41 -0.14 21.00
C ILE A 202 -7.12 0.82 20.03
N GLY A 203 -6.46 1.19 18.93
CA GLY A 203 -7.01 2.06 17.90
C GLY A 203 -8.25 1.49 17.23
N SER A 204 -8.26 0.18 16.97
CA SER A 204 -9.41 -0.52 16.39
C SER A 204 -10.60 -0.58 17.36
N ALA A 205 -10.34 -0.83 18.65
CA ALA A 205 -11.37 -0.80 19.69
C ALA A 205 -11.98 0.61 19.89
N ILE A 206 -11.19 1.67 19.73
CA ILE A 206 -11.67 3.05 19.71
C ILE A 206 -12.54 3.30 18.47
N LEU A 207 -12.05 2.95 17.28
CA LEU A 207 -12.70 3.22 16.00
C LEU A 207 -14.08 2.55 15.83
N VAL A 208 -14.26 1.35 16.40
CA VAL A 208 -15.53 0.59 16.30
C VAL A 208 -16.59 1.09 17.27
N ASN A 209 -16.25 1.93 18.25
CA ASN A 209 -17.24 2.49 19.16
C ASN A 209 -18.05 3.59 18.44
N PRO A 210 -19.39 3.47 18.32
CA PRO A 210 -20.20 4.41 17.53
C PRO A 210 -20.19 5.85 18.07
N ASN A 211 -19.81 6.05 19.34
CA ASN A 211 -19.68 7.38 19.94
C ASN A 211 -18.28 7.99 19.75
N LEU A 212 -17.30 7.24 19.24
CA LEU A 212 -15.89 7.63 19.15
C LEU A 212 -15.38 7.50 17.71
N GLY A 213 -15.49 8.58 16.92
CA GLY A 213 -14.89 8.64 15.58
C GLY A 213 -13.35 8.60 15.60
N TRP A 214 -12.73 8.42 14.43
CA TRP A 214 -11.27 8.25 14.25
C TRP A 214 -10.39 9.21 15.05
N ARG A 215 -10.83 10.45 15.26
CA ARG A 215 -10.14 11.50 16.04
C ARG A 215 -9.75 11.04 17.44
N TRP A 216 -10.53 10.13 18.04
CA TRP A 216 -10.25 9.59 19.36
C TRP A 216 -9.00 8.72 19.46
N THR A 217 -8.46 8.18 18.35
CA THR A 217 -7.15 7.49 18.40
C THR A 217 -6.03 8.46 18.79
N GLU A 218 -6.12 9.70 18.33
CA GLU A 218 -5.14 10.76 18.61
C GLU A 218 -5.48 11.54 19.89
N TYR A 219 -6.75 11.76 20.23
CA TYR A 219 -7.11 12.30 21.56
C TYR A 219 -6.70 11.35 22.70
N PHE A 220 -6.90 10.04 22.55
CA PHE A 220 -6.40 9.05 23.51
C PHE A 220 -4.87 9.12 23.63
N THR A 221 -4.17 9.25 22.50
CA THR A 221 -2.71 9.41 22.45
C THR A 221 -2.25 10.67 23.18
N ALA A 222 -2.94 11.80 23.01
CA ALA A 222 -2.64 13.03 23.73
C ALA A 222 -2.88 12.88 25.24
N ILE A 223 -4.03 12.32 25.64
CA ILE A 223 -4.36 12.07 27.06
C ILE A 223 -3.32 11.17 27.73
N LEU A 224 -2.93 10.07 27.08
CA LEU A 224 -1.90 9.16 27.58
C LEU A 224 -0.56 9.86 27.73
N ASN A 225 -0.11 10.62 26.73
CA ASN A 225 1.15 11.36 26.79
C ASN A 225 1.13 12.43 27.89
N PHE A 226 0.05 13.22 28.02
CA PHE A 226 -0.09 14.19 29.12
C PHE A 226 -0.10 13.52 30.50
N ALA A 227 -0.76 12.37 30.67
CA ALA A 227 -0.77 11.64 31.92
C ALA A 227 0.63 11.11 32.29
N VAL A 228 1.35 10.52 31.34
CA VAL A 228 2.72 10.01 31.55
C VAL A 228 3.71 11.16 31.78
N VAL A 229 3.62 12.25 31.02
CA VAL A 229 4.45 13.46 31.25
C VAL A 229 4.14 14.08 32.61
N GLY A 230 2.88 14.16 33.01
CA GLY A 230 2.48 14.65 34.34
C GLY A 230 3.08 13.80 35.47
N LEU A 231 2.91 12.48 35.42
CA LEU A 231 3.50 11.54 36.38
C LEU A 231 5.03 11.71 36.45
N THR A 232 5.70 11.68 35.30
CA THR A 232 7.17 11.76 35.25
C THR A 232 7.71 13.13 35.62
N TYR A 233 6.96 14.21 35.39
CA TYR A 233 7.33 15.55 35.83
C TYR A 233 7.41 15.66 37.36
N PHE A 234 6.49 15.04 38.09
CA PHE A 234 6.52 15.03 39.56
C PHE A 234 7.43 13.93 40.15
N CYS A 235 7.57 12.77 39.49
CA CYS A 235 8.18 11.58 40.09
C CYS A 235 9.58 11.16 39.59
N MET A 236 10.14 11.78 38.55
CA MET A 236 11.47 11.43 38.00
C MET A 236 12.48 12.56 38.25
N PRO A 237 13.45 12.46 39.17
CA PRO A 237 14.47 13.49 39.37
C PRO A 237 15.43 13.60 38.17
N GLU A 238 16.25 14.65 38.12
CA GLU A 238 17.37 14.67 37.18
C GLU A 238 18.40 13.60 37.56
N MET A 239 18.95 12.94 36.56
CA MET A 239 19.69 11.69 36.69
C MET A 239 21.01 11.70 35.90
N TYR A 240 21.32 12.80 35.21
CA TYR A 240 22.58 12.96 34.48
C TYR A 240 23.71 13.47 35.41
N PRO A 241 24.75 12.67 35.71
CA PRO A 241 25.79 13.03 36.69
C PRO A 241 26.47 14.38 36.43
N PRO A 242 26.85 14.76 35.20
CA PRO A 242 27.51 16.05 34.93
C PRO A 242 26.65 17.29 35.22
N VAL A 243 25.32 17.18 35.10
CA VAL A 243 24.39 18.27 35.43
C VAL A 243 24.15 18.36 36.93
N LEU A 244 24.09 17.23 37.63
CA LEU A 244 24.04 17.19 39.10
C LEU A 244 25.31 17.79 39.72
N LEU A 245 26.50 17.44 39.22
CA LEU A 245 27.77 18.03 39.66
C LEU A 245 27.87 19.54 39.34
N LYS A 246 27.31 19.98 38.21
CA LYS A 246 27.15 21.42 37.91
C LYS A 246 26.27 22.13 38.94
N TRP A 247 25.15 21.54 39.34
CA TRP A 247 24.31 22.11 40.40
C TRP A 247 25.01 22.07 41.77
N LYS A 248 25.75 21.00 42.09
CA LYS A 248 26.58 20.88 43.30
C LYS A 248 27.64 21.99 43.35
N ALA A 249 28.37 22.22 42.26
CA ALA A 249 29.37 23.29 42.16
C ALA A 249 28.75 24.68 42.35
N GLN A 250 27.61 24.95 41.72
CA GLN A 250 26.88 26.22 41.86
C GLN A 250 26.32 26.43 43.27
N ARG A 251 25.88 25.36 43.94
CA ARG A 251 25.42 25.37 45.35
C ARG A 251 26.59 25.67 46.29
N LEU A 252 27.67 24.89 46.20
CA LEU A 252 28.87 25.08 47.03
C LEU A 252 29.51 26.47 46.82
N ARG A 253 29.51 27.01 45.59
CA ARG A 253 29.98 28.38 45.30
C ARG A 253 29.17 29.44 46.06
N LYS A 254 27.85 29.26 46.19
CA LYS A 254 26.97 30.15 46.97
C LYS A 254 27.13 29.99 48.48
N GLU A 255 27.28 28.76 48.96
CA GLU A 255 27.38 28.44 50.40
C GLU A 255 28.74 28.82 50.99
N THR A 256 29.82 28.60 50.26
CA THR A 256 31.20 28.88 50.73
C THR A 256 31.72 30.27 50.34
N GLY A 257 31.05 30.96 49.41
CA GLY A 257 31.55 32.19 48.77
C GLY A 257 32.78 31.98 47.87
N ASN A 258 33.27 30.74 47.70
CA ASN A 258 34.48 30.45 46.96
C ASN A 258 34.22 30.31 45.45
N ASN A 259 34.38 31.41 44.72
CA ASN A 259 34.23 31.48 43.26
C ASN A 259 35.17 30.56 42.45
N LYS A 260 36.14 29.89 43.08
CA LYS A 260 37.03 28.93 42.42
C LYS A 260 36.41 27.54 42.22
N LEU A 261 35.34 27.21 42.94
CA LEU A 261 34.66 25.90 42.80
C LEU A 261 33.88 25.85 41.48
N TYR A 262 34.15 24.84 40.65
CA TYR A 262 33.69 24.76 39.26
C TYR A 262 33.50 23.30 38.82
N HIS A 263 32.63 23.03 37.84
CA HIS A 263 32.54 21.73 37.18
C HIS A 263 32.58 21.87 35.64
N PRO A 264 33.34 21.05 34.88
CA PRO A 264 33.51 21.17 33.41
C PRO A 264 32.24 21.40 32.57
N GLN A 265 31.08 20.87 33.01
CA GLN A 265 29.76 21.07 32.39
C GLN A 265 29.26 22.54 32.40
N GLU A 266 29.89 23.43 33.17
CA GLU A 266 29.57 24.87 33.17
C GLU A 266 30.09 25.60 31.91
N ARG A 267 31.22 25.20 31.32
CA ARG A 267 31.81 25.81 30.10
C ARG A 267 31.36 25.19 28.77
N ILE A 268 30.53 24.15 28.80
CA ILE A 268 30.02 23.52 27.57
C ILE A 268 29.02 24.45 26.89
N ASN A 269 29.49 25.17 25.86
CA ASN A 269 28.67 25.99 24.98
C ASN A 269 28.10 25.16 23.82
N VAL A 270 26.83 25.41 23.50
CA VAL A 270 26.10 24.72 22.42
C VAL A 270 26.46 25.35 21.08
N ASP A 271 27.53 24.86 20.44
CA ASP A 271 27.75 25.15 19.02
C ASP A 271 26.84 24.25 18.16
N VAL A 272 25.77 24.85 17.64
CA VAL A 272 24.81 24.21 16.72
C VAL A 272 25.51 23.65 15.49
N LYS A 273 26.59 24.28 15.00
CA LYS A 273 27.36 23.81 13.83
C LYS A 273 28.16 22.54 14.16
N SER A 274 28.79 22.48 15.33
CA SER A 274 29.44 21.29 15.89
C SER A 274 28.43 20.15 16.14
N ILE A 275 27.20 20.45 16.59
CA ILE A 275 26.14 19.43 16.74
C ILE A 275 25.75 18.85 15.38
N VAL A 276 25.36 19.69 14.42
CA VAL A 276 24.94 19.23 13.08
C VAL A 276 26.07 18.47 12.38
N THR A 277 27.32 18.92 12.46
CA THR A 277 28.43 18.16 11.87
C THR A 277 28.72 16.85 12.62
N LYS A 278 28.92 16.86 13.94
CA LYS A 278 29.34 15.65 14.66
C LYS A 278 28.24 14.60 14.82
N GLN A 279 26.99 15.01 15.01
CA GLN A 279 25.88 14.10 15.34
C GLN A 279 25.06 13.67 14.12
N LEU A 280 25.19 14.37 12.98
CA LEU A 280 24.48 14.06 11.74
C LEU A 280 25.41 13.43 10.69
N SER A 281 26.61 13.99 10.46
CA SER A 281 27.52 13.43 9.45
C SER A 281 28.17 12.12 9.89
N ARG A 282 28.64 12.00 11.14
CA ARG A 282 29.33 10.79 11.61
C ARG A 282 28.47 9.52 11.51
N PRO A 283 27.20 9.48 11.94
CA PRO A 283 26.36 8.29 11.77
C PRO A 283 26.15 7.91 10.30
N LEU A 284 25.93 8.89 9.42
CA LEU A 284 25.74 8.65 7.98
C LEU A 284 27.04 8.17 7.30
N ILE A 285 28.19 8.75 7.67
CA ILE A 285 29.50 8.29 7.20
C ILE A 285 29.73 6.85 7.67
N MET A 286 29.58 6.56 8.97
CA MET A 286 29.70 5.18 9.49
C MET A 286 28.76 4.21 8.78
N LEU A 287 27.53 4.60 8.46
CA LEU A 287 26.58 3.74 7.75
C LEU A 287 27.04 3.36 6.33
N ILE A 288 27.81 4.23 5.67
CA ILE A 288 28.28 4.07 4.28
C ILE A 288 29.71 3.50 4.23
N THR A 289 30.58 3.83 5.18
CA THR A 289 32.01 3.50 5.15
C THR A 289 32.43 2.36 6.08
N GLU A 290 31.64 2.00 7.09
CA GLU A 290 31.95 0.93 8.05
C GLU A 290 31.08 -0.31 7.79
N PRO A 291 31.58 -1.35 7.06
CA PRO A 291 30.73 -2.46 6.61
C PRO A 291 30.03 -3.20 7.76
N MET A 292 30.68 -3.28 8.94
CA MET A 292 30.08 -3.90 10.13
C MET A 292 28.86 -3.11 10.65
N VAL A 293 28.92 -1.77 10.63
CA VAL A 293 27.74 -0.93 10.93
C VAL A 293 26.69 -1.17 9.87
N THR A 294 27.05 -1.10 8.58
CA THR A 294 26.10 -1.27 7.47
C THR A 294 25.34 -2.59 7.56
N CYS A 295 26.01 -3.72 7.73
CA CYS A 295 25.37 -5.04 7.77
C CYS A 295 24.47 -5.22 9.00
N ILE A 296 24.94 -4.85 10.20
CA ILE A 296 24.17 -5.03 11.45
C ILE A 296 23.00 -4.04 11.50
N ALA A 297 23.22 -2.79 11.08
CA ALA A 297 22.16 -1.78 10.95
C ALA A 297 21.12 -2.19 9.92
N PHE A 298 21.52 -2.65 8.73
CA PHE A 298 20.59 -3.11 7.71
C PHE A 298 19.74 -4.28 8.20
N TYR A 299 20.33 -5.27 8.86
CA TYR A 299 19.57 -6.42 9.37
C TYR A 299 18.56 -6.03 10.46
N ALA A 300 18.96 -5.19 11.41
CA ALA A 300 18.06 -4.65 12.43
C ALA A 300 16.95 -3.75 11.84
N SER A 301 17.29 -2.97 10.82
CA SER A 301 16.36 -2.10 10.10
C SER A 301 15.34 -2.89 9.30
N PHE A 302 15.77 -3.95 8.62
CA PHE A 302 14.93 -4.85 7.84
C PHE A 302 13.89 -5.57 8.70
N VAL A 303 14.30 -6.17 9.83
CA VAL A 303 13.33 -6.85 10.71
C VAL A 303 12.34 -5.88 11.37
N TYR A 304 12.76 -4.64 11.64
CA TYR A 304 11.89 -3.58 12.14
C TYR A 304 10.93 -3.05 11.06
N ALA A 305 11.36 -3.01 9.80
CA ALA A 305 10.49 -2.69 8.67
C ALA A 305 9.44 -3.79 8.44
N ILE A 306 9.78 -5.07 8.65
CA ILE A 306 8.82 -6.18 8.66
C ILE A 306 7.78 -6.02 9.78
N LEU A 307 8.18 -5.58 10.98
CA LEU A 307 7.22 -5.27 12.06
C LEU A 307 6.19 -4.22 11.58
N TYR A 308 6.64 -3.13 10.98
CA TYR A 308 5.72 -2.09 10.47
C TYR A 308 4.93 -2.53 9.24
N LEU A 309 5.46 -3.45 8.43
CA LEU A 309 4.73 -4.07 7.33
C LEU A 309 3.52 -4.89 7.81
N THR A 310 3.58 -5.48 9.02
CA THR A 310 2.41 -6.17 9.60
C THR A 310 1.20 -5.25 9.83
N LEU A 311 1.42 -3.94 10.01
CA LEU A 311 0.35 -2.93 10.11
C LEU A 311 -0.53 -2.86 8.84
N ALA A 312 0.04 -3.19 7.68
CA ALA A 312 -0.68 -3.27 6.41
C ALA A 312 -1.16 -4.71 6.11
N ILE A 313 -0.34 -5.73 6.41
CA ILE A 313 -0.67 -7.13 6.06
C ILE A 313 -1.79 -7.72 6.95
N PHE A 314 -1.80 -7.46 8.25
CA PHE A 314 -2.79 -8.10 9.14
C PHE A 314 -4.24 -7.66 8.84
N PRO A 315 -4.55 -6.38 8.58
CA PRO A 315 -5.85 -5.99 8.06
C PRO A 315 -6.26 -6.75 6.79
N VAL A 316 -5.35 -6.90 5.82
CA VAL A 316 -5.66 -7.66 4.59
C VAL A 316 -5.98 -9.12 4.87
N VAL A 317 -5.16 -9.81 5.67
CA VAL A 317 -5.35 -11.25 5.94
C VAL A 317 -6.57 -11.54 6.82
N PHE A 318 -6.87 -10.67 7.80
CA PHE A 318 -7.91 -10.95 8.79
C PHE A 318 -9.20 -10.15 8.60
N ALA A 319 -9.14 -8.87 8.18
CA ALA A 319 -10.33 -8.06 7.94
C ALA A 319 -10.88 -8.21 6.51
N ASP A 320 -9.99 -8.23 5.51
CA ASP A 320 -10.39 -8.24 4.09
C ASP A 320 -10.64 -9.69 3.63
N GLN A 321 -9.62 -10.57 3.66
CA GLN A 321 -9.75 -11.97 3.19
C GLN A 321 -10.63 -12.86 4.07
N ARG A 322 -10.70 -12.62 5.39
CA ARG A 322 -11.49 -13.43 6.33
C ARG A 322 -12.77 -12.74 6.82
N GLY A 323 -13.03 -11.51 6.37
CA GLY A 323 -14.25 -10.76 6.70
C GLY A 323 -14.44 -10.40 8.17
N TRP A 324 -13.40 -10.52 9.03
CA TRP A 324 -13.57 -10.27 10.47
C TRP A 324 -13.88 -8.80 10.78
N SER A 325 -14.54 -8.57 11.91
CA SER A 325 -14.75 -7.22 12.43
C SER A 325 -13.40 -6.58 12.80
N PRO A 326 -13.25 -5.24 12.73
CA PRO A 326 -11.95 -4.59 12.85
C PRO A 326 -11.21 -4.92 14.15
N VAL A 327 -11.92 -5.06 15.27
CA VAL A 327 -11.30 -5.41 16.56
C VAL A 327 -10.74 -6.82 16.52
N ILE A 328 -11.53 -7.80 16.08
CA ILE A 328 -11.11 -9.22 16.00
C ILE A 328 -9.94 -9.37 15.00
N ALA A 329 -9.99 -8.65 13.87
CA ALA A 329 -8.91 -8.60 12.89
C ALA A 329 -7.59 -8.00 13.41
N SER A 330 -7.63 -7.22 14.51
CA SER A 330 -6.45 -6.64 15.15
C SER A 330 -5.85 -7.51 16.27
N LEU A 331 -6.60 -8.47 16.82
CA LEU A 331 -6.10 -9.39 17.86
C LEU A 331 -4.81 -10.17 17.49
N PRO A 332 -4.50 -10.50 16.23
CA PRO A 332 -3.22 -11.13 15.85
C PRO A 332 -1.97 -10.32 16.25
N PHE A 333 -2.08 -8.99 16.41
CA PHE A 333 -0.97 -8.19 16.96
C PHE A 333 -0.65 -8.54 18.42
N LEU A 334 -1.61 -9.05 19.20
CA LEU A 334 -1.37 -9.56 20.55
C LEU A 334 -0.52 -10.84 20.51
N GLY A 335 -0.69 -11.70 19.50
CA GLY A 335 0.19 -12.85 19.27
C GLY A 335 1.63 -12.41 19.03
N LEU A 336 1.83 -11.37 18.21
CA LEU A 336 3.13 -10.76 17.99
C LEU A 336 3.71 -10.19 19.30
N PHE A 337 2.91 -9.50 20.12
CA PHE A 337 3.32 -9.00 21.44
C PHE A 337 3.68 -10.11 22.44
N VAL A 338 2.96 -11.25 22.45
CA VAL A 338 3.35 -12.43 23.23
C VAL A 338 4.73 -12.95 22.78
N GLY A 339 5.00 -12.96 21.47
CA GLY A 339 6.33 -13.26 20.93
C GLY A 339 7.43 -12.33 21.47
N VAL A 340 7.15 -11.02 21.54
CA VAL A 340 8.06 -10.00 22.09
C VAL A 340 8.36 -10.26 23.57
N ILE A 341 7.38 -10.73 24.34
CA ILE A 341 7.57 -11.18 25.75
C ILE A 341 8.40 -12.48 25.81
N CYS A 342 8.16 -13.46 24.93
CA CYS A 342 8.98 -14.66 24.85
C CYS A 342 10.47 -14.33 24.55
N ALA A 343 10.72 -13.35 23.70
CA ALA A 343 12.07 -12.84 23.42
C ALA A 343 12.77 -12.22 24.65
N LEU A 344 12.04 -11.60 25.57
CA LEU A 344 12.61 -11.17 26.85
C LEU A 344 13.15 -12.37 27.64
N GLY A 345 12.41 -13.47 27.69
CA GLY A 345 12.85 -14.72 28.31
C GLY A 345 14.12 -15.30 27.67
N ILE A 346 14.20 -15.33 26.35
CA ILE A 346 15.39 -15.78 25.59
C ILE A 346 16.60 -14.89 25.90
N ASN A 347 16.42 -13.57 25.88
CA ASN A 347 17.50 -12.61 26.15
C ASN A 347 18.01 -12.70 27.59
N LEU A 348 17.11 -12.79 28.58
CA LEU A 348 17.47 -12.98 29.99
C LEU A 348 18.15 -14.34 30.23
N GLY A 349 17.71 -15.41 29.58
CA GLY A 349 18.33 -16.73 29.65
C GLY A 349 19.78 -16.76 29.14
N ASN A 350 20.12 -15.94 28.14
CA ASN A 350 21.50 -15.81 27.66
C ASN A 350 22.38 -14.87 28.51
N GLN A 351 21.78 -13.98 29.33
CA GLN A 351 22.53 -12.97 30.09
C GLN A 351 23.61 -13.56 31.03
N PRO A 352 23.39 -14.67 31.78
CA PRO A 352 24.43 -15.31 32.59
C PRO A 352 25.61 -15.85 31.76
N ARG A 353 25.35 -16.35 30.53
CA ARG A 353 26.39 -16.81 29.60
C ARG A 353 27.23 -15.64 29.08
N TYR A 354 26.59 -14.51 28.78
CA TYR A 354 27.28 -13.27 28.40
C TYR A 354 28.19 -12.77 29.54
N ILE A 355 27.65 -12.64 30.76
CA ILE A 355 28.41 -12.21 31.95
C ILE A 355 29.62 -13.12 32.19
N ARG A 356 29.46 -14.46 32.09
CA ARG A 356 30.57 -15.40 32.23
C ARG A 356 31.68 -15.16 31.20
N LYS A 357 31.34 -14.87 29.94
CA LYS A 357 32.32 -14.54 28.89
C LYS A 357 33.02 -13.20 29.15
N CYS A 358 32.31 -12.16 29.55
CA CYS A 358 32.93 -10.87 29.89
C CYS A 358 33.85 -10.99 31.12
N ARG A 359 33.48 -11.77 32.14
CA ARG A 359 34.36 -12.05 33.29
C ARG A 359 35.63 -12.81 32.88
N ALA A 360 35.53 -13.78 31.97
CA ALA A 360 36.71 -14.44 31.38
C ALA A 360 37.59 -13.47 30.56
N ALA A 361 37.00 -12.46 29.92
CA ALA A 361 37.69 -11.40 29.20
C ALA A 361 38.11 -10.20 30.10
N GLN A 362 38.37 -10.43 31.39
CA GLN A 362 38.79 -9.39 32.36
C GLN A 362 37.83 -8.19 32.45
N GLY A 363 36.53 -8.42 32.28
CA GLY A 363 35.49 -7.38 32.30
C GLY A 363 35.34 -6.57 31.01
N LYS A 364 36.12 -6.88 29.95
CA LYS A 364 35.94 -6.28 28.63
C LYS A 364 34.64 -6.80 27.97
N PRO A 365 33.93 -5.97 27.18
CA PRO A 365 32.78 -6.44 26.40
C PRO A 365 33.24 -7.49 25.37
N VAL A 366 32.39 -8.48 25.10
CA VAL A 366 32.65 -9.54 24.11
C VAL A 366 31.50 -9.55 23.10
N PRO A 367 31.56 -8.73 22.03
CA PRO A 367 30.44 -8.54 21.12
C PRO A 367 29.94 -9.83 20.47
N GLU A 368 30.83 -10.76 20.13
CA GLU A 368 30.51 -12.04 19.50
C GLU A 368 29.63 -12.93 20.40
N ALA A 369 29.61 -12.68 21.72
CA ALA A 369 28.70 -13.35 22.65
C ALA A 369 27.22 -12.95 22.48
N ARG A 370 26.93 -11.91 21.68
CA ARG A 370 25.58 -11.47 21.27
C ARG A 370 25.04 -12.22 20.04
N LEU A 371 25.91 -12.86 19.25
CA LEU A 371 25.52 -13.53 18.00
C LEU A 371 24.69 -14.83 18.18
N PRO A 372 24.90 -15.69 19.19
CA PRO A 372 24.13 -16.94 19.29
C PRO A 372 22.62 -16.74 19.48
N PRO A 373 22.12 -15.81 20.34
CA PRO A 373 20.69 -15.52 20.38
C PRO A 373 20.18 -14.90 19.08
N LEU A 374 20.97 -14.04 18.41
CA LEU A 374 20.61 -13.47 17.11
C LEU A 374 20.34 -14.57 16.07
N ALA A 375 21.15 -15.64 16.04
CA ALA A 375 20.91 -16.80 15.18
C ALA A 375 19.61 -17.56 15.53
N VAL A 376 19.29 -17.70 16.82
CA VAL A 376 17.99 -18.27 17.27
C VAL A 376 16.83 -17.39 16.81
N GLY A 377 16.96 -16.06 16.95
CA GLY A 377 15.98 -15.10 16.49
C GLY A 377 15.76 -15.18 14.97
N ALA A 378 16.83 -15.34 14.19
CA ALA A 378 16.76 -15.53 12.74
C ALA A 378 15.92 -16.77 12.36
N ILE A 379 16.16 -17.90 13.01
CA ILE A 379 15.39 -19.15 12.77
C ILE A 379 13.92 -18.96 13.14
N LEU A 380 13.62 -18.39 14.31
CA LEU A 380 12.24 -18.12 14.75
C LEU A 380 11.50 -17.18 13.78
N MET A 381 12.17 -16.12 13.31
CA MET A 381 11.61 -15.15 12.37
C MET A 381 11.27 -15.81 11.03
N VAL A 382 12.19 -16.60 10.46
CA VAL A 382 11.97 -17.30 9.18
C VAL A 382 10.82 -18.30 9.30
N ILE A 383 10.79 -19.12 10.36
CA ILE A 383 9.69 -20.07 10.61
C ILE A 383 8.36 -19.32 10.73
N GLY A 384 8.31 -18.24 11.52
CA GLY A 384 7.10 -17.44 11.70
C GLY A 384 6.58 -16.83 10.40
N LEU A 385 7.45 -16.26 9.57
CA LEU A 385 7.06 -15.65 8.29
C LEU A 385 6.57 -16.68 7.28
N PHE A 386 7.27 -17.81 7.09
CA PHE A 386 6.82 -18.86 6.19
C PHE A 386 5.53 -19.52 6.65
N TRP A 387 5.38 -19.81 7.95
CA TRP A 387 4.15 -20.37 8.51
C TRP A 387 2.98 -19.39 8.37
N PHE A 388 3.19 -18.11 8.66
CA PHE A 388 2.16 -17.08 8.46
C PHE A 388 1.71 -17.01 7.00
N ALA A 389 2.66 -16.88 6.05
CA ALA A 389 2.35 -16.79 4.63
C ALA A 389 1.61 -18.03 4.11
N TRP A 390 2.06 -19.23 4.49
CA TRP A 390 1.44 -20.51 4.09
C TRP A 390 0.02 -20.68 4.64
N THR A 391 -0.28 -20.12 5.82
CA THR A 391 -1.57 -20.33 6.52
C THR A 391 -2.48 -19.09 6.56
N ALA A 392 -2.09 -18.00 5.88
CA ALA A 392 -2.87 -16.78 5.80
C ALA A 392 -4.25 -17.01 5.16
N ALA A 393 -4.29 -17.76 4.05
CA ALA A 393 -5.49 -17.99 3.24
C ALA A 393 -6.69 -18.54 4.05
N PRO A 394 -7.94 -18.08 3.78
CA PRO A 394 -9.12 -18.42 4.58
C PRO A 394 -9.37 -19.92 4.80
N GLN A 395 -9.00 -20.75 3.82
CA GLN A 395 -9.08 -22.22 3.84
C GLN A 395 -8.35 -22.88 5.03
N HIS A 396 -7.36 -22.21 5.62
CA HIS A 396 -6.64 -22.69 6.80
C HIS A 396 -7.23 -22.12 8.09
N HIS A 397 -7.28 -22.96 9.14
CA HIS A 397 -7.85 -22.57 10.43
C HIS A 397 -7.10 -21.37 11.03
N TRP A 398 -7.86 -20.34 11.44
CA TRP A 398 -7.34 -19.02 11.84
C TRP A 398 -6.27 -19.04 12.93
N ALA A 399 -6.29 -20.05 13.81
CA ALA A 399 -5.29 -20.15 14.89
C ALA A 399 -3.86 -20.35 14.35
N LEU A 400 -3.69 -20.93 13.15
CA LEU A 400 -2.38 -21.19 12.56
C LEU A 400 -1.62 -19.88 12.23
N PRO A 401 -2.15 -18.93 11.43
CA PRO A 401 -1.45 -17.67 11.19
C PRO A 401 -1.32 -16.83 12.47
N VAL A 402 -2.29 -16.90 13.41
CA VAL A 402 -2.20 -16.18 14.69
C VAL A 402 -1.03 -16.69 15.55
N VAL A 403 -0.85 -18.01 15.67
CA VAL A 403 0.30 -18.60 16.39
C VAL A 403 1.61 -18.29 15.66
N ALA A 404 1.62 -18.26 14.33
CA ALA A 404 2.81 -17.87 13.56
C ALA A 404 3.30 -16.44 13.90
N THR A 405 2.39 -15.50 14.22
CA THR A 405 2.79 -14.14 14.65
C THR A 405 3.64 -14.13 15.93
N VAL A 406 3.47 -15.12 16.82
CA VAL A 406 4.30 -15.27 18.04
C VAL A 406 5.76 -15.53 17.67
N PHE A 407 6.00 -16.38 16.66
CA PHE A 407 7.35 -16.68 16.15
C PHE A 407 7.96 -15.46 15.46
N VAL A 408 7.17 -14.72 14.68
CA VAL A 408 7.59 -13.43 14.07
C VAL A 408 8.01 -12.43 15.15
N GLY A 409 7.17 -12.20 16.17
CA GLY A 409 7.46 -11.26 17.26
C GLY A 409 8.66 -11.65 18.12
N ALA A 410 8.82 -12.94 18.41
CA ALA A 410 9.97 -13.46 19.13
C ALA A 410 11.27 -13.33 18.31
N GLY A 411 11.24 -13.75 17.05
CA GLY A 411 12.37 -13.64 16.13
C GLY A 411 12.82 -12.19 15.95
N PHE A 412 11.87 -11.30 15.61
CA PHE A 412 12.08 -9.86 15.52
C PHE A 412 12.80 -9.29 16.74
N ASN A 413 12.23 -9.46 17.95
CA ASN A 413 12.73 -8.76 19.13
C ASN A 413 14.11 -9.30 19.59
N VAL A 414 14.38 -10.60 19.42
CA VAL A 414 15.72 -11.15 19.68
C VAL A 414 16.76 -10.59 18.70
N ILE A 415 16.50 -10.62 17.39
CA ILE A 415 17.41 -10.06 16.38
C ILE A 415 17.68 -8.58 16.67
N PHE A 416 16.61 -7.79 16.79
CA PHE A 416 16.67 -6.35 16.94
C PHE A 416 17.50 -5.94 18.17
N GLN A 417 17.25 -6.57 19.32
CA GLN A 417 17.95 -6.28 20.55
C GLN A 417 19.44 -6.68 20.50
N GLN A 418 19.77 -7.84 19.91
CA GLN A 418 21.16 -8.27 19.83
C GLN A 418 21.98 -7.43 18.84
N CYS A 419 21.40 -6.97 17.72
CA CYS A 419 22.07 -6.04 16.82
C CYS A 419 22.45 -4.73 17.52
N ILE A 420 21.54 -4.13 18.29
CA ILE A 420 21.82 -2.90 19.05
C ILE A 420 22.91 -3.15 20.10
N ASN A 421 22.79 -4.22 20.88
CA ASN A 421 23.79 -4.59 21.89
C ASN A 421 25.18 -4.80 21.25
N TYR A 422 25.24 -5.47 20.09
CA TYR A 422 26.48 -5.69 19.34
C TYR A 422 27.13 -4.38 18.90
N LEU A 423 26.38 -3.45 18.30
CA LEU A 423 26.90 -2.14 17.89
C LEU A 423 27.46 -1.34 19.09
N VAL A 424 26.79 -1.40 20.24
CA VAL A 424 27.26 -0.76 21.47
C VAL A 424 28.54 -1.40 22.00
N ASP A 425 28.60 -2.73 22.05
CA ASP A 425 29.73 -3.49 22.60
C ASP A 425 30.98 -3.40 21.68
N VAL A 426 30.82 -3.32 20.35
CA VAL A 426 31.94 -3.13 19.39
C VAL A 426 32.49 -1.70 19.42
N TYR A 427 31.61 -0.69 19.23
CA TYR A 427 32.07 0.66 18.92
C TYR A 427 32.41 1.52 20.14
N GLY A 428 32.00 1.12 21.36
CA GLY A 428 32.46 1.72 22.62
C GLY A 428 32.30 3.25 22.66
N LEU A 429 33.40 3.98 22.49
CA LEU A 429 33.43 5.45 22.38
C LEU A 429 32.54 6.02 21.26
N TYR A 430 32.33 5.26 20.18
CA TYR A 430 31.49 5.63 19.03
C TYR A 430 30.13 4.91 19.01
N ALA A 431 29.77 4.20 20.09
CA ALA A 431 28.52 3.46 20.21
C ALA A 431 27.28 4.33 19.92
N ALA A 432 27.25 5.57 20.42
CA ALA A 432 26.16 6.52 20.17
C ALA A 432 25.95 6.77 18.66
N SER A 433 27.04 7.04 17.91
CA SER A 433 26.97 7.26 16.47
C SER A 433 26.57 6.01 15.69
N ALA A 434 27.06 4.82 16.08
CA ALA A 434 26.65 3.55 15.47
C ALA A 434 25.16 3.23 15.71
N THR A 435 24.65 3.48 16.92
CA THR A 435 23.22 3.30 17.24
C THR A 435 22.32 4.34 16.58
N ALA A 436 22.80 5.57 16.39
CA ALA A 436 22.10 6.60 15.61
C ALA A 436 22.00 6.22 14.13
N ALA A 437 23.08 5.68 13.54
CA ALA A 437 23.11 5.19 12.16
C ALA A 437 22.05 4.09 11.93
N ASN A 438 22.01 3.10 12.84
CA ASN A 438 20.97 2.09 12.87
C ASN A 438 19.57 2.69 13.02
N THR A 439 19.37 3.64 13.94
CA THR A 439 18.07 4.27 14.18
C THR A 439 17.54 5.01 12.95
N PHE A 440 18.43 5.70 12.23
CA PHE A 440 18.10 6.43 11.00
C PHE A 440 17.68 5.49 9.86
N LEU A 441 18.51 4.49 9.54
CA LEU A 441 18.19 3.51 8.49
C LEU A 441 16.90 2.73 8.83
N ARG A 442 16.74 2.34 10.09
CA ARG A 442 15.57 1.63 10.61
C ARG A 442 14.28 2.40 10.37
N SER A 443 14.29 3.69 10.70
CA SER A 443 13.11 4.54 10.51
C SER A 443 12.82 4.77 9.01
N LEU A 444 13.84 4.94 8.16
CA LEU A 444 13.62 5.04 6.71
C LEU A 444 13.00 3.76 6.13
N MET A 445 13.52 2.58 6.46
CA MET A 445 12.98 1.31 5.97
C MET A 445 11.55 1.06 6.49
N ALA A 446 11.28 1.33 7.77
CA ALA A 446 9.93 1.16 8.34
C ALA A 446 8.91 2.22 7.89
N ALA A 447 9.35 3.38 7.41
CA ALA A 447 8.48 4.33 6.73
C ALA A 447 8.18 3.91 5.27
N GLY A 448 9.17 3.34 4.57
CA GLY A 448 9.04 2.93 3.17
C GLY A 448 8.21 1.65 2.96
N LEU A 449 8.50 0.59 3.72
CA LEU A 449 7.94 -0.74 3.48
C LEU A 449 6.40 -0.81 3.56
N PRO A 450 5.72 -0.13 4.50
CA PRO A 450 4.26 -0.09 4.53
C PRO A 450 3.62 0.54 3.29
N MET A 451 4.27 1.51 2.64
CA MET A 451 3.76 2.13 1.41
C MET A 451 3.82 1.17 0.22
N ALA A 452 4.83 0.29 0.18
CA ALA A 452 4.94 -0.76 -0.84
C ALA A 452 3.93 -1.91 -0.63
N ALA A 453 3.37 -2.06 0.57
CA ALA A 453 2.58 -3.23 0.97
C ALA A 453 1.33 -3.46 0.12
N ARG A 454 0.45 -2.45 -0.01
CA ARG A 454 -0.80 -2.55 -0.79
C ARG A 454 -0.54 -2.77 -2.29
N PRO A 455 0.34 -2.00 -2.96
CA PRO A 455 0.74 -2.28 -4.34
C PRO A 455 1.32 -3.68 -4.52
N MET A 456 2.26 -4.10 -3.66
CA MET A 456 2.85 -5.43 -3.70
C MET A 456 1.79 -6.54 -3.55
N ILE A 457 0.84 -6.40 -2.62
CA ILE A 457 -0.25 -7.37 -2.44
C ILE A 457 -1.19 -7.40 -3.64
N ARG A 458 -1.50 -6.27 -4.27
CA ARG A 458 -2.34 -6.25 -5.48
C ARG A 458 -1.63 -6.91 -6.66
N SER A 459 -0.36 -6.59 -6.90
CA SER A 459 0.44 -7.20 -7.98
C SER A 459 0.78 -8.68 -7.74
N LEU A 460 0.81 -9.14 -6.49
CA LEU A 460 0.96 -10.55 -6.12
C LEU A 460 -0.39 -11.22 -5.78
N GLY A 461 -1.50 -10.53 -6.02
CA GLY A 461 -2.83 -10.94 -5.57
C GLY A 461 -3.31 -12.21 -6.27
N PRO A 462 -4.08 -13.09 -5.59
CA PRO A 462 -4.60 -14.28 -6.24
C PRO A 462 -5.59 -13.89 -7.35
N LYS A 463 -5.46 -14.54 -8.51
CA LYS A 463 -6.52 -14.57 -9.53
C LYS A 463 -7.84 -15.02 -8.89
N VAL A 464 -8.98 -14.52 -9.36
CA VAL A 464 -10.29 -15.05 -8.96
C VAL A 464 -10.39 -16.49 -9.47
N ALA A 465 -10.37 -17.46 -8.55
CA ALA A 465 -10.19 -18.87 -8.90
C ALA A 465 -11.30 -19.38 -9.82
N GLY A 466 -10.92 -19.91 -11.00
CA GLY A 466 -11.84 -20.40 -12.02
C GLY A 466 -12.32 -19.32 -13.01
N TYR A 467 -12.00 -18.05 -12.79
CA TYR A 467 -12.29 -16.93 -13.70
C TYR A 467 -11.06 -16.60 -14.56
N ASP A 468 -10.48 -17.64 -15.16
CA ASP A 468 -9.26 -17.56 -15.96
C ASP A 468 -9.52 -17.23 -17.45
N TRP A 469 -10.80 -17.18 -17.84
CA TRP A 469 -11.27 -17.00 -19.22
C TRP A 469 -12.49 -16.08 -19.26
N LEU A 470 -12.57 -15.25 -20.31
CA LEU A 470 -13.74 -14.42 -20.61
C LEU A 470 -14.44 -14.95 -21.87
N ASN A 471 -15.77 -14.86 -21.89
CA ASN A 471 -16.54 -14.98 -23.12
C ASN A 471 -16.65 -13.59 -23.74
N LEU A 472 -16.20 -13.45 -24.99
CA LEU A 472 -16.28 -12.19 -25.74
C LEU A 472 -17.13 -12.44 -26.99
N PRO A 473 -18.48 -12.41 -26.90
CA PRO A 473 -19.30 -12.22 -28.10
C PRO A 473 -19.00 -10.84 -28.70
N THR A 474 -19.43 -10.59 -29.93
CA THR A 474 -19.48 -9.22 -30.48
C THR A 474 -20.79 -8.99 -31.19
N PHE A 475 -21.37 -7.81 -30.96
CA PHE A 475 -22.65 -7.39 -31.54
C PHE A 475 -22.44 -6.31 -32.59
N SER A 476 -23.31 -6.30 -33.59
CA SER A 476 -23.37 -5.26 -34.62
C SER A 476 -24.83 -4.98 -34.94
N PHE A 477 -25.16 -3.72 -35.17
CA PHE A 477 -26.55 -3.26 -35.22
C PHE A 477 -26.86 -2.63 -36.57
N TYR A 478 -27.85 -3.16 -37.26
CA TYR A 478 -28.44 -2.54 -38.45
C TYR A 478 -29.53 -1.54 -38.01
N ILE A 479 -29.36 -0.28 -38.40
CA ILE A 479 -30.22 0.83 -37.96
C ILE A 479 -30.87 1.45 -39.19
N LYS A 480 -32.20 1.46 -39.22
CA LYS A 480 -32.99 2.07 -40.29
C LYS A 480 -33.80 3.25 -39.77
N HIS A 481 -33.48 4.45 -40.24
CA HIS A 481 -34.20 5.66 -39.85
C HIS A 481 -35.49 5.79 -40.68
N GLU A 482 -36.62 5.35 -40.11
CA GLU A 482 -37.92 5.22 -40.80
C GLU A 482 -38.34 6.48 -41.57
N LYS A 483 -38.17 7.67 -40.97
CA LYS A 483 -38.63 8.96 -41.52
C LYS A 483 -37.92 9.37 -42.80
N SER A 484 -36.68 8.91 -43.03
CA SER A 484 -35.90 9.25 -44.23
C SER A 484 -35.46 8.03 -45.06
N GLY A 485 -35.72 6.81 -44.59
CA GLY A 485 -35.22 5.58 -45.20
C GLY A 485 -33.69 5.46 -45.23
N ARG A 486 -32.96 6.22 -44.38
CA ARG A 486 -31.49 6.18 -44.31
C ARG A 486 -31.07 4.97 -43.48
N GLU A 487 -30.07 4.22 -43.95
CA GLU A 487 -29.67 2.93 -43.39
C GLU A 487 -28.20 2.97 -42.95
N LEU A 488 -27.93 2.49 -41.73
CA LEU A 488 -26.63 2.54 -41.09
C LEU A 488 -26.26 1.17 -40.50
N LEU A 489 -24.96 0.94 -40.32
CA LEU A 489 -24.44 -0.12 -39.45
C LEU A 489 -23.69 0.49 -38.26
N PHE A 490 -23.78 -0.15 -37.10
CA PHE A 490 -22.86 0.05 -35.98
C PHE A 490 -22.02 -1.22 -35.84
N ASP A 491 -20.71 -1.09 -36.07
CA ASP A 491 -19.70 -2.15 -36.18
C ASP A 491 -19.99 -3.24 -37.24
N LEU A 492 -18.99 -4.10 -37.47
CA LEU A 492 -19.02 -5.23 -38.41
C LEU A 492 -18.57 -6.57 -37.78
N GLY A 493 -18.38 -6.60 -36.45
CA GLY A 493 -17.93 -7.78 -35.71
C GLY A 493 -16.52 -8.24 -36.10
N SER A 494 -16.18 -9.48 -35.75
CA SER A 494 -14.99 -10.15 -36.29
C SER A 494 -15.26 -10.61 -37.72
N ARG A 495 -14.25 -10.53 -38.60
CA ARG A 495 -14.31 -11.14 -39.94
C ARG A 495 -14.17 -12.67 -39.90
N LYS A 496 -14.85 -13.37 -40.80
CA LYS A 496 -14.80 -14.85 -40.89
C LYS A 496 -13.44 -15.39 -41.34
N ASP A 497 -12.72 -14.61 -42.14
CA ASP A 497 -11.41 -14.91 -42.70
C ASP A 497 -10.30 -14.10 -42.01
N TRP A 498 -10.23 -14.13 -40.67
CA TRP A 498 -9.32 -13.30 -39.85
C TRP A 498 -7.83 -13.40 -40.21
N GLN A 499 -7.41 -14.45 -40.93
CA GLN A 499 -6.05 -14.60 -41.45
C GLN A 499 -5.71 -13.59 -42.55
N ASN A 500 -6.73 -13.02 -43.21
CA ASN A 500 -6.63 -11.99 -44.23
C ASN A 500 -6.70 -10.57 -43.64
N SER A 501 -6.72 -10.41 -42.31
CA SER A 501 -6.41 -9.13 -41.65
C SER A 501 -4.97 -8.67 -41.96
N VAL A 502 -4.61 -7.44 -41.57
CA VAL A 502 -3.20 -7.01 -41.66
C VAL A 502 -2.30 -7.98 -40.88
N PRO A 503 -1.03 -8.19 -41.29
CA PRO A 503 -0.19 -9.27 -40.75
C PRO A 503 -0.08 -9.29 -39.21
N GLN A 504 -0.02 -8.12 -38.59
CA GLN A 504 0.07 -7.94 -37.14
C GLN A 504 -1.19 -8.42 -36.43
N ILE A 505 -2.38 -8.14 -36.98
CA ILE A 505 -3.67 -8.55 -36.42
C ILE A 505 -3.90 -10.06 -36.68
N ALA A 506 -3.58 -10.55 -37.87
CA ALA A 506 -3.63 -11.98 -38.17
C ALA A 506 -2.70 -12.78 -37.24
N GLN A 507 -1.50 -12.26 -36.95
CA GLN A 507 -0.58 -12.85 -35.98
C GLN A 507 -1.10 -12.73 -34.53
N LEU A 508 -1.66 -11.59 -34.14
CA LEU A 508 -2.26 -11.40 -32.80
C LEU A 508 -3.34 -12.46 -32.52
N VAL A 509 -4.27 -12.65 -33.46
CA VAL A 509 -5.33 -13.67 -33.35
C VAL A 509 -4.73 -15.08 -33.32
N ASN A 510 -3.77 -15.37 -34.20
CA ASN A 510 -3.11 -16.69 -34.21
C ASN A 510 -2.36 -16.99 -32.90
N ASP A 511 -1.65 -16.02 -32.33
CA ASP A 511 -0.71 -16.27 -31.23
C ASP A 511 -1.36 -16.10 -29.85
N HIS A 512 -2.35 -15.21 -29.70
CA HIS A 512 -2.90 -14.80 -28.39
C HIS A 512 -4.40 -15.10 -28.20
N VAL A 513 -5.19 -15.23 -29.27
CA VAL A 513 -6.63 -15.53 -29.14
C VAL A 513 -6.86 -17.04 -29.04
N ASN A 514 -7.29 -17.48 -27.85
CA ASN A 514 -7.39 -18.90 -27.53
C ASN A 514 -8.61 -19.59 -28.18
N GLY A 515 -9.69 -18.85 -28.39
CA GLY A 515 -10.85 -19.31 -29.15
C GLY A 515 -11.54 -18.16 -29.87
N LEU A 516 -11.88 -18.40 -31.13
CA LEU A 516 -12.62 -17.50 -32.01
C LEU A 516 -13.29 -18.36 -33.08
N LYS A 517 -14.59 -18.17 -33.26
CA LYS A 517 -15.40 -18.81 -34.30
C LYS A 517 -16.35 -17.78 -34.87
N VAL A 518 -16.31 -17.61 -36.18
CA VAL A 518 -17.14 -16.66 -36.93
C VAL A 518 -17.71 -17.44 -38.11
N ASP A 519 -19.02 -17.69 -38.10
CA ASP A 519 -19.66 -18.51 -39.13
C ASP A 519 -20.02 -17.70 -40.39
N LYS A 520 -20.23 -16.39 -40.27
CA LYS A 520 -20.56 -15.44 -41.36
C LYS A 520 -20.02 -14.04 -41.05
N ASP A 521 -19.75 -13.23 -42.08
CA ASP A 521 -19.52 -11.81 -41.88
C ASP A 521 -20.85 -11.08 -41.66
N VAL A 522 -20.85 -9.96 -40.92
CA VAL A 522 -22.06 -9.14 -40.70
C VAL A 522 -22.73 -8.72 -42.01
N LEU A 523 -21.96 -8.47 -43.07
CA LEU A 523 -22.49 -8.12 -44.39
C LEU A 523 -23.24 -9.28 -45.05
N ASP A 524 -22.79 -10.53 -44.86
CA ASP A 524 -23.52 -11.71 -45.35
C ASP A 524 -24.88 -11.82 -44.64
N ILE A 525 -24.90 -11.62 -43.32
CA ILE A 525 -26.11 -11.70 -42.48
C ILE A 525 -27.13 -10.63 -42.89
N VAL A 526 -26.66 -9.39 -43.08
CA VAL A 526 -27.49 -8.25 -43.52
C VAL A 526 -28.07 -8.52 -44.92
N GLN A 527 -27.26 -9.03 -45.85
CA GLN A 527 -27.71 -9.35 -47.21
C GLN A 527 -28.69 -10.53 -47.26
N GLU A 528 -28.45 -11.61 -46.50
CA GLU A 528 -29.38 -12.74 -46.37
C GLU A 528 -30.73 -12.31 -45.76
N GLY A 529 -30.71 -11.30 -44.90
CA GLY A 529 -31.92 -10.67 -44.35
C GLY A 529 -32.70 -9.79 -45.32
N GLY A 530 -32.28 -9.69 -46.58
CA GLY A 530 -32.97 -8.92 -47.63
C GLY A 530 -32.64 -7.43 -47.66
N VAL A 531 -31.60 -6.99 -46.94
CA VAL A 531 -31.07 -5.62 -47.04
C VAL A 531 -30.02 -5.56 -48.13
N ASP A 532 -30.18 -4.64 -49.08
CA ASP A 532 -29.16 -4.38 -50.09
C ASP A 532 -28.04 -3.53 -49.48
N VAL A 533 -26.89 -4.16 -49.26
CA VAL A 533 -25.68 -3.55 -48.67
C VAL A 533 -25.15 -2.35 -49.48
N ALA A 534 -25.59 -2.15 -50.73
CA ALA A 534 -25.26 -0.97 -51.51
C ALA A 534 -25.99 0.30 -51.02
N ASN A 535 -27.10 0.16 -50.29
CA ASN A 535 -27.91 1.27 -49.76
C ASN A 535 -27.50 1.73 -48.35
N ILE A 536 -26.54 1.04 -47.71
CA ILE A 536 -26.00 1.44 -46.40
C ILE A 536 -25.24 2.75 -46.58
N GLU A 537 -25.74 3.83 -46.00
CA GLU A 537 -25.19 5.17 -46.14
C GLU A 537 -23.90 5.34 -45.33
N ALA A 538 -23.87 4.81 -44.11
CA ALA A 538 -22.67 4.89 -43.28
C ALA A 538 -22.51 3.71 -42.31
N LEU A 539 -21.26 3.36 -42.08
CA LEU A 539 -20.80 2.55 -40.95
C LEU A 539 -20.37 3.50 -39.83
N ILE A 540 -20.97 3.39 -38.66
CA ILE A 540 -20.41 3.88 -37.40
C ILE A 540 -19.46 2.79 -36.91
N LEU A 541 -18.16 3.06 -36.97
CA LEU A 541 -17.14 2.18 -36.45
C LEU A 541 -16.77 2.63 -35.04
N SER A 542 -17.14 1.84 -34.02
CA SER A 542 -16.97 2.20 -32.62
C SER A 542 -15.50 2.42 -32.28
N HIS A 543 -14.62 1.53 -32.74
CA HIS A 543 -13.17 1.64 -32.65
C HIS A 543 -12.47 0.60 -33.55
N TRP A 544 -11.15 0.45 -33.41
CA TRP A 544 -10.28 -0.25 -34.36
C TRP A 544 -9.98 -1.73 -34.07
N HIS A 545 -10.46 -2.32 -32.96
CA HIS A 545 -10.15 -3.71 -32.63
C HIS A 545 -10.71 -4.69 -33.68
N TYR A 546 -10.00 -5.82 -33.86
CA TYR A 546 -10.18 -6.77 -34.96
C TYR A 546 -11.56 -7.45 -34.98
N ASP A 547 -12.24 -7.41 -33.84
CA ASP A 547 -13.54 -7.97 -33.53
C ASP A 547 -14.70 -6.97 -33.63
N HIS A 548 -14.42 -5.75 -34.09
CA HIS A 548 -15.41 -4.72 -34.46
C HIS A 548 -15.33 -4.31 -35.94
N CYS A 549 -14.16 -4.47 -36.57
CA CYS A 549 -13.87 -3.92 -37.89
C CYS A 549 -14.37 -4.77 -39.09
N GLY A 550 -14.63 -6.07 -38.89
CA GLY A 550 -15.09 -7.00 -39.92
C GLY A 550 -14.29 -6.95 -41.23
N ASN A 551 -15.00 -7.07 -42.36
CA ASN A 551 -14.45 -6.92 -43.72
C ASN A 551 -14.90 -5.59 -44.33
N LEU A 552 -14.31 -4.49 -43.87
CA LEU A 552 -14.68 -3.13 -44.29
C LEU A 552 -14.50 -2.90 -45.80
N ALA A 553 -13.49 -3.49 -46.43
CA ALA A 553 -13.28 -3.48 -47.87
C ALA A 553 -14.50 -3.94 -48.70
N ALA A 554 -15.35 -4.83 -48.18
CA ALA A 554 -16.53 -5.36 -48.89
C ALA A 554 -17.75 -4.41 -48.93
N LEU A 555 -17.79 -3.35 -48.12
CA LEU A 555 -18.86 -2.33 -48.18
C LEU A 555 -18.84 -1.55 -49.51
N SER A 556 -19.99 -1.05 -49.95
CA SER A 556 -20.12 -0.13 -51.09
C SER A 556 -19.22 1.11 -50.91
N LYS A 557 -18.48 1.53 -51.95
CA LYS A 557 -17.56 2.69 -51.84
C LYS A 557 -18.25 4.02 -51.54
N ASN A 558 -19.58 4.09 -51.72
CA ASN A 558 -20.40 5.23 -51.33
C ASN A 558 -20.74 5.26 -49.83
N THR A 559 -20.58 4.14 -49.11
CA THR A 559 -20.78 4.07 -47.65
C THR A 559 -19.70 4.86 -46.94
N LYS A 560 -20.11 5.87 -46.17
CA LYS A 560 -19.22 6.66 -45.30
C LYS A 560 -18.73 5.82 -44.13
N VAL A 561 -17.52 6.07 -43.66
CA VAL A 561 -17.01 5.48 -42.41
C VAL A 561 -16.92 6.59 -41.37
N LEU A 562 -17.78 6.53 -40.36
CA LEU A 562 -17.85 7.48 -39.25
C LEU A 562 -16.98 6.95 -38.11
N VAL A 563 -16.03 7.77 -37.67
CA VAL A 563 -15.01 7.40 -36.67
C VAL A 563 -14.86 8.52 -35.63
N GLY A 564 -14.34 8.18 -34.45
CA GLY A 564 -14.09 9.17 -33.40
C GLY A 564 -12.82 10.01 -33.61
N PRO A 565 -12.55 10.98 -32.70
CA PRO A 565 -11.49 11.96 -32.87
C PRO A 565 -10.10 11.35 -32.91
N GLY A 566 -9.27 11.80 -33.86
CA GLY A 566 -7.88 11.37 -34.03
C GLY A 566 -7.68 10.01 -34.69
N PHE A 567 -8.75 9.32 -35.09
CA PHE A 567 -8.67 8.05 -35.82
C PHE A 567 -7.89 8.18 -37.13
N ARG A 568 -8.12 9.27 -37.89
CA ARG A 568 -7.52 9.46 -39.22
C ARG A 568 -6.02 9.63 -39.13
N ASP A 569 -5.55 10.46 -38.20
CA ASP A 569 -4.11 10.66 -37.95
C ASP A 569 -3.46 9.37 -37.40
N ALA A 570 -4.19 8.63 -36.56
CA ALA A 570 -3.72 7.39 -35.96
C ALA A 570 -3.64 6.21 -36.94
N PHE A 571 -4.55 6.10 -37.92
CA PHE A 571 -4.70 4.84 -38.69
C PHE A 571 -4.73 5.00 -40.23
N LEU A 572 -4.70 6.22 -40.77
CA LEU A 572 -4.62 6.45 -42.22
C LEU A 572 -3.22 6.94 -42.67
N PRO A 573 -2.75 6.57 -43.88
CA PRO A 573 -3.29 5.52 -44.74
C PRO A 573 -3.19 4.14 -44.07
N GLY A 574 -3.85 3.11 -44.62
CA GLY A 574 -3.78 1.76 -44.09
C GLY A 574 -2.49 1.02 -44.45
N TYR A 575 -2.32 -0.20 -43.94
CA TYR A 575 -1.27 -1.12 -44.34
C TYR A 575 -1.36 -1.46 -45.85
N PRO A 576 -0.25 -1.49 -46.61
CA PRO A 576 1.15 -1.39 -46.17
C PRO A 576 1.73 0.03 -46.15
N ALA A 577 0.98 1.06 -46.55
CA ALA A 577 1.49 2.44 -46.58
C ALA A 577 1.79 3.00 -45.18
N LYS A 578 1.09 2.50 -44.16
CA LYS A 578 1.41 2.68 -42.74
C LYS A 578 1.59 1.31 -42.08
N GLU A 579 2.81 0.99 -41.67
CA GLU A 579 3.14 -0.35 -41.14
C GLU A 579 2.40 -0.70 -39.84
N ASP A 580 2.12 0.28 -38.98
CA ASP A 580 1.46 0.13 -37.68
C ASP A 580 -0.07 0.25 -37.73
N SER A 581 -0.67 0.47 -38.92
CA SER A 581 -2.13 0.55 -39.04
C SER A 581 -2.79 -0.83 -38.90
N PRO A 582 -3.86 -0.97 -38.08
CA PRO A 582 -4.59 -2.22 -37.94
C PRO A 582 -5.52 -2.54 -39.13
N PHE A 583 -5.61 -1.64 -40.12
CA PHE A 583 -6.46 -1.74 -41.30
C PHE A 583 -5.65 -1.86 -42.59
N HIS A 584 -6.24 -2.45 -43.63
CA HIS A 584 -5.65 -2.41 -44.97
C HIS A 584 -5.94 -1.06 -45.64
N GLU A 585 -5.05 -0.62 -46.52
CA GLU A 585 -5.27 0.59 -47.32
C GLU A 585 -6.54 0.47 -48.19
N ALA A 586 -6.83 -0.74 -48.68
CA ALA A 586 -8.02 -1.07 -49.46
C ALA A 586 -9.35 -0.83 -48.72
N ASP A 587 -9.34 -0.86 -47.38
CA ASP A 587 -10.51 -0.57 -46.55
C ASP A 587 -10.98 0.87 -46.78
N PHE A 588 -10.05 1.83 -46.95
CA PHE A 588 -10.37 3.26 -47.03
C PHE A 588 -10.19 3.91 -48.42
N ILE A 589 -9.41 3.30 -49.33
CA ILE A 589 -9.22 3.85 -50.69
C ILE A 589 -10.58 4.10 -51.36
N GLY A 590 -10.81 5.35 -51.78
CA GLY A 590 -12.01 5.78 -52.47
C GLY A 590 -13.28 5.87 -51.61
N ARG A 591 -13.16 5.87 -50.27
CA ARG A 591 -14.28 6.12 -49.34
C ARG A 591 -14.20 7.51 -48.69
N ASP A 592 -15.33 7.98 -48.19
CA ASP A 592 -15.42 9.14 -47.30
C ASP A 592 -15.25 8.68 -45.83
N VAL A 593 -14.13 9.04 -45.20
CA VAL A 593 -13.83 8.73 -43.79
C VAL A 593 -13.96 10.01 -42.97
N VAL A 594 -15.00 10.06 -42.13
CA VAL A 594 -15.44 11.27 -41.43
C VAL A 594 -15.17 11.11 -39.94
N GLU A 595 -14.30 11.95 -39.40
CA GLU A 595 -14.23 12.13 -37.95
C GLU A 595 -15.47 12.90 -37.49
N VAL A 596 -16.21 12.33 -36.56
CA VAL A 596 -17.46 12.92 -36.06
C VAL A 596 -17.15 14.21 -35.29
N PRO A 597 -17.73 15.36 -35.67
CA PRO A 597 -17.42 16.63 -35.03
C PRO A 597 -18.18 16.76 -33.71
N PHE A 598 -17.45 16.67 -32.60
CA PHE A 598 -17.95 16.90 -31.25
C PHE A 598 -17.70 18.34 -30.82
N SER A 599 -18.66 18.94 -30.11
CA SER A 599 -18.47 20.21 -29.38
C SER A 599 -18.93 20.07 -27.94
N ASP A 600 -18.63 21.07 -27.11
CA ASP A 600 -19.12 21.12 -25.73
C ASP A 600 -20.57 21.64 -25.62
N ASP A 601 -21.17 22.10 -26.72
CA ASP A 601 -22.53 22.68 -26.75
C ASP A 601 -23.64 21.62 -26.64
N LEU A 602 -23.38 20.40 -27.11
CA LEU A 602 -24.31 19.28 -27.07
C LEU A 602 -23.69 18.11 -26.29
N LYS A 603 -24.30 17.78 -25.15
CA LYS A 603 -23.90 16.66 -24.29
C LYS A 603 -25.11 15.83 -23.89
N ILE A 604 -24.89 14.51 -23.76
CA ILE A 604 -25.87 13.59 -23.18
C ILE A 604 -25.17 12.83 -22.06
N GLY A 605 -25.77 12.85 -20.87
CA GLY A 605 -25.07 12.48 -19.63
C GLY A 605 -23.79 13.32 -19.50
N ARG A 606 -22.65 12.65 -19.37
CA ARG A 606 -21.32 13.29 -19.30
C ARG A 606 -20.56 13.33 -20.64
N PHE A 607 -21.10 12.73 -21.71
CA PHE A 607 -20.41 12.61 -23.00
C PHE A 607 -20.76 13.77 -23.93
N GLN A 608 -19.78 14.21 -24.75
CA GLN A 608 -20.06 15.06 -25.91
C GLN A 608 -20.84 14.24 -26.94
N ALA A 609 -21.83 14.86 -27.58
CA ALA A 609 -22.76 14.17 -28.47
C ALA A 609 -22.89 14.89 -29.81
N HIS A 610 -23.14 14.11 -30.87
CA HIS A 610 -23.40 14.57 -32.22
C HIS A 610 -24.73 13.97 -32.72
N ASP A 611 -25.74 14.80 -32.96
CA ASP A 611 -27.02 14.37 -33.53
C ASP A 611 -26.88 14.16 -35.05
N TYR A 612 -26.85 12.90 -35.47
CA TYR A 612 -26.54 12.51 -36.84
C TYR A 612 -27.69 12.78 -37.83
N PHE A 613 -28.94 12.79 -37.34
CA PHE A 613 -30.13 13.07 -38.15
C PHE A 613 -30.65 14.49 -37.97
N GLY A 614 -30.26 15.18 -36.90
CA GLY A 614 -30.75 16.52 -36.55
C GLY A 614 -32.17 16.53 -35.97
N ASP A 615 -32.69 15.38 -35.53
CA ASP A 615 -34.02 15.22 -34.92
C ASP A 615 -34.02 14.36 -33.65
N GLY A 616 -32.84 14.19 -33.04
CA GLY A 616 -32.60 13.49 -31.79
C GLY A 616 -32.90 12.00 -31.80
N SER A 617 -33.02 11.38 -32.98
CA SER A 617 -33.23 9.94 -33.12
C SER A 617 -31.96 9.11 -32.94
N LEU A 618 -30.79 9.66 -33.27
CA LEU A 618 -29.50 9.00 -33.11
C LEU A 618 -28.42 10.00 -32.73
N TYR A 619 -27.78 9.75 -31.60
CA TYR A 619 -26.63 10.51 -31.13
C TYR A 619 -25.39 9.64 -31.12
N ILE A 620 -24.35 10.05 -31.85
CA ILE A 620 -23.01 9.49 -31.69
C ILE A 620 -22.37 10.18 -30.47
N LEU A 621 -21.70 9.43 -29.61
CA LEU A 621 -21.13 9.90 -28.35
C LEU A 621 -19.60 9.74 -28.35
N ASN A 622 -18.87 10.77 -27.91
CA ASN A 622 -17.43 10.70 -27.69
C ASN A 622 -17.16 9.97 -26.36
N VAL A 623 -16.64 8.75 -26.42
CA VAL A 623 -16.45 7.87 -25.25
C VAL A 623 -14.96 7.48 -25.17
N PRO A 624 -14.09 8.43 -24.78
CA PRO A 624 -12.65 8.23 -24.86
C PRO A 624 -12.10 7.28 -23.79
N GLY A 625 -10.89 6.78 -24.01
CA GLY A 625 -10.09 6.05 -23.02
C GLY A 625 -9.75 4.62 -23.44
N HIS A 626 -10.73 3.87 -23.94
CA HIS A 626 -10.50 2.48 -24.40
C HIS A 626 -9.54 2.43 -25.59
N ALA A 627 -9.92 3.05 -26.70
CA ALA A 627 -9.15 3.11 -27.92
C ALA A 627 -9.11 4.54 -28.49
N ILE A 628 -8.11 4.83 -29.34
CA ILE A 628 -8.07 6.09 -30.10
C ILE A 628 -9.30 6.16 -31.00
N GLY A 629 -10.04 7.26 -30.90
CA GLY A 629 -11.29 7.46 -31.63
C GLY A 629 -12.45 6.59 -31.17
N HIS A 630 -12.44 6.03 -29.95
CA HIS A 630 -13.57 5.23 -29.46
C HIS A 630 -14.85 6.06 -29.30
N ILE A 631 -15.94 5.58 -29.91
CA ILE A 631 -17.28 6.19 -29.90
C ILE A 631 -18.36 5.15 -29.58
N SER A 632 -19.41 5.58 -28.91
CA SER A 632 -20.64 4.80 -28.67
C SER A 632 -21.82 5.49 -29.36
N THR A 633 -22.98 4.83 -29.48
CA THR A 633 -24.18 5.44 -30.09
C THR A 633 -25.41 5.26 -29.21
N LEU A 634 -26.19 6.34 -29.02
CA LEU A 634 -27.49 6.30 -28.35
C LEU A 634 -28.61 6.41 -29.39
N VAL A 635 -29.39 5.34 -29.56
CA VAL A 635 -30.45 5.22 -30.56
C VAL A 635 -31.82 5.28 -29.90
N ARG A 636 -32.69 6.19 -30.35
CA ARG A 636 -34.07 6.30 -29.88
C ARG A 636 -34.94 5.22 -30.51
N THR A 637 -35.59 4.40 -29.68
CA THR A 637 -36.43 3.25 -30.10
C THR A 637 -37.93 3.53 -30.02
N THR A 638 -38.36 4.32 -29.04
CA THR A 638 -39.72 4.89 -28.93
C THR A 638 -39.60 6.39 -28.58
N PRO A 639 -40.69 7.16 -28.42
CA PRO A 639 -40.59 8.55 -27.97
C PRO A 639 -39.88 8.74 -26.62
N ASP A 640 -39.90 7.72 -25.75
CA ASP A 640 -39.38 7.74 -24.39
C ASP A 640 -38.22 6.76 -24.12
N THR A 641 -37.91 5.80 -25.03
CA THR A 641 -36.87 4.79 -24.80
C THR A 641 -35.68 4.86 -25.76
N PHE A 642 -34.52 4.46 -25.27
CA PHE A 642 -33.25 4.45 -26.01
C PHE A 642 -32.48 3.14 -25.81
N VAL A 643 -31.61 2.82 -26.76
CA VAL A 643 -30.58 1.77 -26.64
C VAL A 643 -29.22 2.43 -26.77
N PHE A 644 -28.33 2.19 -25.81
CA PHE A 644 -26.94 2.64 -25.81
C PHE A 644 -26.07 1.50 -26.36
N LEU A 645 -25.55 1.68 -27.57
CA LEU A 645 -24.63 0.78 -28.26
C LEU A 645 -23.21 1.12 -27.83
N GLY A 646 -22.67 0.36 -26.88
CA GLY A 646 -21.48 0.74 -26.13
C GLY A 646 -20.14 0.48 -26.81
N GLY A 647 -20.06 -0.52 -27.70
CA GLY A 647 -18.77 -1.09 -28.08
C GLY A 647 -18.03 -1.62 -26.84
N ASP A 648 -16.77 -1.23 -26.70
CA ASP A 648 -15.84 -1.69 -25.65
C ASP A 648 -15.63 -0.66 -24.52
N VAL A 649 -16.55 0.30 -24.37
CA VAL A 649 -16.59 1.21 -23.21
C VAL A 649 -16.35 0.49 -21.88
N CYS A 650 -16.85 -0.75 -21.76
CA CYS A 650 -16.26 -1.78 -20.90
C CYS A 650 -16.47 -3.16 -21.53
N HIS A 651 -15.57 -4.10 -21.22
CA HIS A 651 -15.60 -5.47 -21.77
C HIS A 651 -16.48 -6.45 -20.96
N PHE A 652 -17.10 -5.99 -19.87
CA PHE A 652 -17.85 -6.85 -18.94
C PHE A 652 -18.79 -6.02 -18.06
N THR A 653 -20.08 -6.36 -17.99
CA THR A 653 -21.09 -5.54 -17.30
C THR A 653 -20.92 -5.48 -15.78
N GLY A 654 -20.25 -6.44 -15.14
CA GLY A 654 -19.83 -6.33 -13.74
C GLY A 654 -18.78 -5.24 -13.45
N VAL A 655 -18.29 -4.51 -14.47
CA VAL A 655 -17.50 -3.27 -14.30
C VAL A 655 -18.40 -2.04 -14.10
N ILE A 656 -19.68 -2.13 -14.49
CA ILE A 656 -20.71 -1.11 -14.27
C ILE A 656 -21.82 -1.56 -13.31
N ARG A 657 -21.78 -2.79 -12.77
CA ARG A 657 -22.80 -3.35 -11.87
C ARG A 657 -22.16 -4.17 -10.73
N PRO A 658 -22.74 -4.15 -9.50
CA PRO A 658 -23.77 -3.24 -9.02
C PRO A 658 -23.22 -1.82 -8.76
N THR A 659 -24.09 -0.85 -8.51
CA THR A 659 -23.70 0.54 -8.19
C THR A 659 -24.49 1.11 -7.02
N SER A 660 -24.16 2.33 -6.61
CA SER A 660 -24.99 3.12 -5.69
C SER A 660 -26.35 3.51 -6.29
N HIS A 661 -26.46 3.53 -7.64
CA HIS A 661 -27.68 3.85 -8.36
C HIS A 661 -28.61 2.63 -8.46
N ILE A 662 -28.08 1.49 -8.89
CA ILE A 662 -28.77 0.19 -8.86
C ILE A 662 -27.94 -0.77 -7.98
N PRO A 663 -28.29 -0.88 -6.68
CA PRO A 663 -27.63 -1.83 -5.79
C PRO A 663 -28.03 -3.27 -6.11
N LEU A 664 -27.12 -4.20 -5.80
CA LEU A 664 -27.43 -5.63 -5.79
C LEU A 664 -28.56 -5.88 -4.76
N PRO A 665 -29.68 -6.49 -5.16
CA PRO A 665 -30.80 -6.76 -4.24
C PRO A 665 -30.44 -7.83 -3.21
N ASP A 666 -31.37 -8.18 -2.30
CA ASP A 666 -31.17 -9.29 -1.37
C ASP A 666 -31.33 -10.67 -2.07
N GLU A 667 -32.22 -10.74 -3.06
CA GLU A 667 -32.50 -11.89 -3.91
C GLU A 667 -32.48 -11.45 -5.38
N ILE A 668 -31.85 -12.22 -6.28
CA ILE A 668 -31.80 -11.86 -7.70
C ILE A 668 -33.21 -11.98 -8.32
N PRO A 669 -33.71 -10.95 -9.03
CA PRO A 669 -35.03 -10.96 -9.65
C PRO A 669 -35.27 -12.18 -10.55
N ALA A 670 -36.51 -12.67 -10.57
CA ALA A 670 -36.89 -13.85 -11.34
C ALA A 670 -36.77 -13.61 -12.86
N GLU A 671 -36.89 -12.36 -13.27
CA GLU A 671 -36.79 -11.85 -14.64
C GLU A 671 -35.36 -11.94 -15.19
N ALA A 672 -34.34 -11.75 -14.35
CA ALA A 672 -32.95 -11.82 -14.76
C ALA A 672 -32.61 -13.20 -15.31
N VAL A 673 -31.94 -13.28 -16.47
CA VAL A 673 -31.47 -14.55 -17.06
C VAL A 673 -30.13 -14.92 -16.44
N LEU A 674 -30.05 -16.13 -15.89
CA LEU A 674 -28.85 -16.68 -15.26
C LEU A 674 -28.67 -18.13 -15.68
N ASP A 675 -27.44 -18.62 -15.65
CA ASP A 675 -27.12 -20.02 -15.90
C ASP A 675 -28.00 -20.97 -15.06
N SER A 676 -28.58 -21.97 -15.72
CA SER A 676 -29.49 -22.98 -15.12
C SER A 676 -28.93 -23.73 -13.90
N ARG A 677 -27.62 -23.71 -13.66
CA ARG A 677 -26.97 -24.31 -12.48
C ARG A 677 -27.04 -23.42 -11.23
N ILE A 678 -27.43 -22.16 -11.36
CA ILE A 678 -27.70 -21.26 -10.23
C ILE A 678 -29.11 -21.54 -9.71
N ALA A 679 -29.21 -21.95 -8.45
CA ALA A 679 -30.48 -22.28 -7.83
C ALA A 679 -31.36 -21.03 -7.68
N ARG A 680 -32.66 -21.15 -7.96
CA ARG A 680 -33.66 -20.09 -7.72
C ARG A 680 -34.66 -20.53 -6.63
N PRO A 681 -35.07 -19.64 -5.71
CA PRO A 681 -34.62 -18.25 -5.53
C PRO A 681 -33.13 -18.14 -5.17
N CYS A 682 -32.44 -17.14 -5.72
CA CYS A 682 -30.99 -17.00 -5.58
C CYS A 682 -30.64 -15.83 -4.64
N PRO A 683 -30.15 -16.09 -3.40
CA PRO A 683 -29.74 -15.03 -2.51
C PRO A 683 -28.43 -14.41 -2.98
N CYS A 684 -28.37 -13.07 -3.04
CA CYS A 684 -27.20 -12.35 -3.57
C CYS A 684 -25.93 -12.53 -2.73
N SER A 685 -26.09 -12.93 -1.47
CA SER A 685 -24.99 -13.34 -0.59
C SER A 685 -24.13 -14.49 -1.14
N ALA A 686 -24.67 -15.30 -2.06
CA ALA A 686 -23.92 -16.35 -2.76
C ALA A 686 -22.84 -15.82 -3.71
N PHE A 687 -22.97 -14.55 -4.15
CA PHE A 687 -21.97 -13.86 -4.97
C PHE A 687 -21.11 -12.90 -4.15
N LEU A 688 -21.66 -12.25 -3.12
CA LEU A 688 -20.91 -11.28 -2.28
C LEU A 688 -19.63 -11.87 -1.65
N SER A 689 -19.56 -13.19 -1.40
CA SER A 689 -18.34 -13.86 -0.95
C SER A 689 -17.18 -13.83 -1.97
N SER A 690 -17.51 -13.67 -3.25
CA SER A 690 -16.58 -13.58 -4.38
C SER A 690 -16.27 -12.12 -4.75
N HIS A 691 -16.92 -11.14 -4.11
CA HIS A 691 -16.70 -9.71 -4.38
C HIS A 691 -15.37 -9.23 -3.76
N PRO A 692 -14.57 -8.38 -4.44
CA PRO A 692 -13.30 -7.87 -3.88
C PRO A 692 -13.45 -7.04 -2.59
N ASP A 693 -14.63 -6.44 -2.40
CA ASP A 693 -15.06 -5.79 -1.15
C ASP A 693 -16.44 -6.33 -0.72
N PRO A 694 -16.52 -7.44 0.04
CA PRO A 694 -17.80 -8.03 0.43
C PRO A 694 -18.68 -7.14 1.31
N LYS A 695 -18.13 -6.07 1.92
CA LYS A 695 -18.85 -5.17 2.83
C LYS A 695 -19.63 -4.10 2.08
N ASN A 696 -19.05 -3.57 0.99
CA ASN A 696 -19.70 -2.58 0.14
C ASN A 696 -20.21 -3.14 -1.20
N GLY A 697 -19.93 -4.41 -1.52
CA GLY A 697 -20.23 -5.06 -2.81
C GLY A 697 -21.70 -5.18 -3.22
N GLN A 698 -22.63 -4.71 -2.39
CA GLN A 698 -24.00 -4.42 -2.86
C GLN A 698 -24.09 -3.13 -3.70
N LYS A 699 -23.09 -2.23 -3.63
CA LYS A 699 -23.14 -0.87 -4.17
C LYS A 699 -21.90 -0.46 -4.97
N THR A 700 -20.94 -1.37 -5.12
CA THR A 700 -19.70 -1.14 -5.87
C THR A 700 -19.55 -2.19 -6.96
N PRO A 701 -19.03 -1.85 -8.15
CA PRO A 701 -18.92 -2.81 -9.23
C PRO A 701 -18.04 -4.00 -8.89
N PHE A 702 -18.43 -5.16 -9.41
CA PHE A 702 -17.80 -6.46 -9.16
C PHE A 702 -16.33 -6.50 -9.63
N PHE A 703 -16.03 -5.78 -10.70
CA PHE A 703 -14.73 -5.76 -11.36
C PHE A 703 -14.25 -4.33 -11.60
N THR A 704 -12.93 -4.17 -11.68
CA THR A 704 -12.28 -2.93 -12.14
C THR A 704 -11.47 -3.22 -13.39
N ILE A 705 -11.40 -2.27 -14.32
CA ILE A 705 -10.59 -2.43 -15.54
C ILE A 705 -9.12 -2.73 -15.24
N SER A 706 -8.52 -3.60 -16.08
CA SER A 706 -7.15 -4.05 -15.91
C SER A 706 -6.15 -2.91 -16.00
N THR A 707 -5.19 -2.90 -15.08
CA THR A 707 -4.02 -2.02 -15.10
C THR A 707 -2.73 -2.78 -15.41
N ALA A 708 -2.83 -3.98 -15.97
CA ALA A 708 -1.69 -4.73 -16.46
C ALA A 708 -1.07 -4.02 -17.70
N PRO A 709 0.23 -4.20 -17.99
CA PRO A 709 0.86 -3.64 -19.19
C PRO A 709 0.16 -4.07 -20.49
N GLU A 710 -0.31 -5.32 -20.53
CA GLU A 710 -1.05 -5.97 -21.62
C GLU A 710 -2.57 -5.72 -21.59
N THR A 711 -3.02 -4.57 -21.05
CA THR A 711 -4.44 -4.18 -21.03
C THR A 711 -4.92 -3.65 -22.39
N PHE A 712 -6.20 -3.86 -22.71
CA PHE A 712 -6.84 -3.32 -23.92
C PHE A 712 -7.25 -1.85 -23.82
N TYR A 713 -7.08 -1.20 -22.65
CA TYR A 713 -7.42 0.22 -22.44
C TYR A 713 -6.19 1.12 -22.65
N ALA A 714 -6.22 1.96 -23.69
CA ALA A 714 -5.14 2.89 -24.04
C ALA A 714 -4.88 3.99 -22.98
N ASP A 715 -5.93 4.49 -22.33
CA ASP A 715 -5.86 5.45 -21.21
C ASP A 715 -6.80 5.01 -20.08
N ILE A 716 -6.23 4.32 -19.09
CA ILE A 716 -6.94 3.81 -17.91
C ILE A 716 -7.65 4.94 -17.11
N PRO A 717 -6.99 6.06 -16.71
CA PRO A 717 -7.66 7.19 -16.07
C PRO A 717 -8.87 7.74 -16.82
N THR A 718 -8.80 7.87 -18.14
CA THR A 718 -9.93 8.37 -18.94
C THR A 718 -11.01 7.32 -19.12
N SER A 719 -10.63 6.05 -19.34
CA SER A 719 -11.57 4.91 -19.41
C SER A 719 -12.44 4.80 -18.16
N ARG A 720 -11.87 4.97 -16.96
CA ARG A 720 -12.65 4.97 -15.71
C ARG A 720 -13.73 6.04 -15.69
N LYS A 721 -13.46 7.25 -16.18
CA LYS A 721 -14.45 8.34 -16.24
C LYS A 721 -15.58 8.03 -17.23
N SER A 722 -15.25 7.40 -18.36
CA SER A 722 -16.23 6.95 -19.35
C SER A 722 -17.11 5.83 -18.78
N ILE A 723 -16.54 4.90 -18.03
CA ILE A 723 -17.26 3.83 -17.33
C ILE A 723 -18.16 4.40 -16.21
N GLU A 724 -17.67 5.35 -15.41
CA GLU A 724 -18.47 6.07 -14.40
C GLU A 724 -19.63 6.86 -15.04
N ALA A 725 -19.44 7.40 -16.24
CA ALA A 725 -20.52 8.04 -16.99
C ALA A 725 -21.55 7.02 -17.52
N LEU A 726 -21.09 5.85 -17.98
CA LEU A 726 -21.96 4.77 -18.46
C LEU A 726 -22.91 4.24 -17.37
N GLN A 727 -22.46 4.22 -16.11
CA GLN A 727 -23.29 3.82 -14.96
C GLN A 727 -24.56 4.69 -14.80
N GLU A 728 -24.54 5.95 -15.23
CA GLU A 728 -25.73 6.82 -15.23
C GLU A 728 -26.76 6.40 -16.29
N PHE A 729 -26.30 5.93 -17.45
CA PHE A 729 -27.18 5.39 -18.50
C PHE A 729 -27.73 4.02 -18.10
N ASP A 730 -26.89 3.14 -17.55
CA ASP A 730 -27.33 1.82 -17.06
C ASP A 730 -28.34 1.93 -15.91
N ALA A 731 -28.30 3.01 -15.14
CA ALA A 731 -29.27 3.31 -14.10
C ALA A 731 -30.66 3.77 -14.61
N ASP A 732 -30.78 4.31 -15.82
CA ASP A 732 -32.05 4.86 -16.32
C ASP A 732 -32.97 3.74 -16.84
N PRO A 733 -34.19 3.54 -16.32
CA PRO A 733 -35.12 2.49 -16.77
C PRO A 733 -35.59 2.66 -18.23
N ASN A 734 -35.30 3.79 -18.87
CA ASN A 734 -35.61 4.06 -20.28
C ASN A 734 -34.43 3.83 -21.23
N VAL A 735 -33.26 3.40 -20.72
CA VAL A 735 -32.07 3.13 -21.53
C VAL A 735 -31.63 1.67 -21.36
N LEU A 736 -31.68 0.90 -22.44
CA LEU A 736 -31.02 -0.41 -22.52
C LEU A 736 -29.55 -0.18 -22.87
N VAL A 737 -28.63 -0.50 -21.96
CA VAL A 737 -27.19 -0.51 -22.27
C VAL A 737 -26.84 -1.88 -22.85
N ALA A 738 -26.38 -1.90 -24.10
CA ALA A 738 -25.85 -3.06 -24.79
C ALA A 738 -24.34 -2.87 -25.00
N ILE A 739 -23.51 -3.76 -24.47
CA ILE A 739 -22.06 -3.74 -24.68
C ILE A 739 -21.64 -4.91 -25.55
N ALA A 740 -20.55 -4.78 -26.30
CA ALA A 740 -20.18 -5.78 -27.30
C ALA A 740 -20.03 -7.20 -26.72
N HIS A 741 -19.55 -7.30 -25.48
CA HIS A 741 -19.11 -8.55 -24.87
C HIS A 741 -19.99 -9.10 -23.74
N ASP A 742 -21.28 -8.72 -23.60
CA ASP A 742 -22.16 -9.37 -22.59
C ASP A 742 -22.80 -10.66 -23.17
N PRO A 743 -22.41 -11.87 -22.74
CA PRO A 743 -22.96 -13.11 -23.28
C PRO A 743 -24.39 -13.42 -22.80
N THR A 744 -24.96 -12.61 -21.90
CA THR A 744 -26.39 -12.68 -21.56
C THR A 744 -27.25 -12.09 -22.67
N GLU A 745 -26.75 -11.09 -23.40
CA GLU A 745 -27.46 -10.48 -24.54
C GLU A 745 -27.72 -11.52 -25.66
N LEU A 746 -26.82 -12.50 -25.85
CA LEU A 746 -27.02 -13.64 -26.76
C LEU A 746 -28.20 -14.55 -26.39
N GLU A 747 -28.59 -14.61 -25.10
CA GLU A 747 -29.70 -15.44 -24.62
C GLU A 747 -31.04 -14.70 -24.63
N VAL A 748 -31.02 -13.37 -24.59
CA VAL A 748 -32.20 -12.51 -24.41
C VAL A 748 -32.64 -11.82 -25.69
N PHE A 749 -31.69 -11.36 -26.52
CA PHE A 749 -32.02 -10.57 -27.69
C PHE A 749 -32.52 -11.44 -28.84
N GLU A 750 -33.56 -10.95 -29.52
CA GLU A 750 -34.06 -11.52 -30.76
C GLU A 750 -33.32 -10.90 -31.95
N PHE A 751 -32.69 -11.71 -32.79
CA PHE A 751 -31.79 -11.23 -33.84
C PHE A 751 -32.49 -10.88 -35.16
N PHE A 752 -31.84 -10.00 -35.92
CA PHE A 752 -32.13 -9.73 -37.33
C PHE A 752 -31.93 -11.01 -38.18
N PRO A 753 -32.73 -11.26 -39.24
CA PRO A 753 -33.73 -10.38 -39.84
C PRO A 753 -35.16 -10.46 -39.29
N GLN A 754 -35.47 -11.42 -38.42
CA GLN A 754 -36.88 -11.68 -38.06
C GLN A 754 -37.43 -10.69 -37.01
N HIS A 755 -36.56 -10.01 -36.27
CA HIS A 755 -36.93 -9.17 -35.13
C HIS A 755 -36.24 -7.79 -35.15
N THR A 756 -36.74 -6.87 -34.32
CA THR A 756 -36.15 -5.55 -34.08
C THR A 756 -36.06 -5.30 -32.58
N MET A 757 -35.21 -4.36 -32.17
CA MET A 757 -35.06 -3.99 -30.75
C MET A 757 -36.06 -2.93 -30.27
N ASN A 758 -36.96 -2.42 -31.12
CA ASN A 758 -37.77 -1.23 -30.81
C ASN A 758 -38.71 -1.41 -29.60
N ASP A 759 -39.09 -2.65 -29.28
CA ASP A 759 -39.98 -3.01 -28.17
C ASP A 759 -39.26 -3.66 -26.97
N TRP A 760 -37.93 -3.50 -26.86
CA TRP A 760 -37.09 -4.11 -25.80
C TRP A 760 -37.65 -3.91 -24.39
N LYS A 761 -38.21 -2.73 -24.09
CA LYS A 761 -38.76 -2.38 -22.78
C LYS A 761 -40.09 -3.08 -22.50
N ALA A 762 -40.92 -3.27 -23.52
CA ALA A 762 -42.16 -4.04 -23.41
C ALA A 762 -41.87 -5.55 -23.25
N LYS A 763 -40.74 -6.03 -23.79
CA LYS A 763 -40.22 -7.40 -23.62
C LYS A 763 -39.45 -7.63 -22.32
N GLY A 764 -39.18 -6.59 -21.52
CA GLY A 764 -38.42 -6.72 -20.27
C GLY A 764 -36.94 -7.08 -20.46
N TRP A 765 -36.35 -6.76 -21.61
CA TRP A 765 -34.97 -7.17 -21.94
C TRP A 765 -33.93 -6.57 -20.99
N LYS A 766 -34.15 -5.34 -20.50
CA LYS A 766 -33.22 -4.70 -19.55
C LYS A 766 -33.16 -5.48 -18.25
N GLU A 767 -34.32 -5.79 -17.66
CA GLU A 767 -34.46 -6.57 -16.44
C GLU A 767 -33.86 -7.97 -16.60
N ALA A 768 -34.03 -8.58 -17.77
CA ALA A 768 -33.48 -9.88 -18.12
C ALA A 768 -31.94 -9.89 -18.18
N VAL A 769 -31.29 -8.91 -18.83
CA VAL A 769 -29.81 -8.90 -18.95
C VAL A 769 -29.09 -8.31 -17.74
N HIS A 770 -29.73 -7.44 -16.94
CA HIS A 770 -29.02 -6.58 -15.98
C HIS A 770 -28.12 -7.36 -15.00
N TRP A 771 -28.60 -8.46 -14.41
CA TRP A 771 -27.83 -9.29 -13.48
C TRP A 771 -27.14 -10.51 -14.13
N GLY A 772 -27.19 -10.65 -15.46
CA GLY A 772 -26.73 -11.84 -16.18
C GLY A 772 -25.25 -12.19 -15.96
N PHE A 773 -24.41 -11.17 -15.79
CA PHE A 773 -22.98 -11.27 -15.49
C PHE A 773 -22.64 -12.12 -14.26
N LEU A 774 -23.57 -12.28 -13.31
CA LEU A 774 -23.40 -13.15 -12.15
C LEU A 774 -23.24 -14.64 -12.52
N SER A 775 -23.67 -15.02 -13.73
CA SER A 775 -23.41 -16.35 -14.31
C SER A 775 -21.93 -16.61 -14.59
N GLU A 776 -21.14 -15.55 -14.73
CA GLU A 776 -19.70 -15.62 -15.02
C GLU A 776 -18.86 -15.47 -13.74
N VAL A 777 -19.42 -14.89 -12.69
CA VAL A 777 -18.81 -14.86 -11.34
C VAL A 777 -18.84 -16.26 -10.71
N PRO A 778 -17.82 -16.67 -9.92
CA PRO A 778 -17.86 -17.94 -9.20
C PRO A 778 -19.03 -18.06 -8.23
N TYR A 779 -19.94 -18.98 -8.51
CA TYR A 779 -21.04 -19.41 -7.63
C TYR A 779 -20.58 -20.64 -6.83
N ASN A 780 -20.58 -20.55 -5.50
CA ASN A 780 -20.03 -21.58 -4.60
C ASN A 780 -18.59 -22.02 -4.97
N GLY A 781 -17.75 -21.07 -5.42
CA GLY A 781 -16.35 -21.32 -5.79
C GLY A 781 -16.13 -22.00 -7.14
N LYS A 782 -17.13 -22.00 -8.03
CA LYS A 782 -17.00 -22.43 -9.42
C LYS A 782 -17.67 -21.43 -10.36
N VAL A 783 -16.99 -21.01 -11.41
CA VAL A 783 -17.65 -20.32 -12.53
C VAL A 783 -18.63 -21.30 -13.17
N VAL A 784 -19.87 -20.86 -13.38
CA VAL A 784 -20.91 -21.72 -13.95
C VAL A 784 -20.95 -21.59 -15.47
N ARG A 785 -21.08 -20.38 -16.03
CA ARG A 785 -21.18 -20.19 -17.50
C ARG A 785 -20.04 -20.90 -18.22
N GLY A 786 -20.39 -21.68 -19.25
CA GLY A 786 -19.41 -22.37 -20.10
C GLY A 786 -18.72 -21.42 -21.08
N HIS A 787 -17.69 -21.91 -21.78
CA HIS A 787 -17.11 -21.16 -22.90
C HIS A 787 -18.07 -21.21 -24.11
N LEU A 788 -18.30 -20.06 -24.74
CA LEU A 788 -19.12 -19.97 -25.97
C LEU A 788 -18.46 -20.66 -27.17
N VAL A 789 -17.12 -20.71 -27.20
CA VAL A 789 -16.32 -21.30 -28.28
C VAL A 789 -15.31 -22.28 -27.68
N ASP A 790 -15.09 -23.42 -28.33
CA ASP A 790 -14.26 -24.52 -27.84
C ASP A 790 -12.82 -24.54 -28.43
N GLY A 791 -12.45 -23.52 -29.20
CA GLY A 791 -11.14 -23.31 -29.79
C GLY A 791 -11.10 -22.25 -30.89
N LEU A 792 -9.96 -22.14 -31.58
CA LEU A 792 -9.74 -21.23 -32.70
C LEU A 792 -10.09 -21.93 -34.02
N TYR A 793 -10.94 -21.29 -34.82
CA TYR A 793 -11.40 -21.78 -36.11
C TYR A 793 -10.77 -20.98 -37.28
N LYS A 794 -10.60 -21.66 -38.41
CA LYS A 794 -10.18 -21.11 -39.70
C LYS A 794 -10.98 -21.81 -40.79
N GLU A 795 -11.61 -21.06 -41.70
CA GLU A 795 -12.34 -21.61 -42.86
C GLU A 795 -13.40 -22.66 -42.46
N GLY A 796 -14.01 -22.51 -41.28
CA GLY A 796 -14.97 -23.45 -40.70
C GLY A 796 -14.36 -24.64 -39.95
N GLU A 797 -13.06 -24.90 -40.08
CA GLU A 797 -12.35 -25.98 -39.39
C GLU A 797 -11.66 -25.50 -38.11
N LYS A 798 -11.63 -26.36 -37.08
CA LYS A 798 -11.01 -26.07 -35.79
C LYS A 798 -9.50 -26.35 -35.85
N ILE A 799 -8.69 -25.30 -35.89
CA ILE A 799 -7.22 -25.42 -36.01
C ILE A 799 -6.50 -25.56 -34.66
N ARG A 800 -7.11 -25.07 -33.56
CA ARG A 800 -6.57 -25.20 -32.20
C ARG A 800 -7.72 -25.33 -31.20
N GLY A 801 -7.61 -26.22 -30.22
CA GLY A 801 -8.54 -26.26 -29.08
C GLY A 801 -8.16 -25.29 -27.98
N LEU A 802 -9.11 -24.92 -27.11
CA LEU A 802 -8.78 -24.18 -25.89
C LEU A 802 -7.65 -24.86 -25.11
N VAL A 803 -6.63 -24.08 -24.75
CA VAL A 803 -5.51 -24.57 -23.94
C VAL A 803 -6.00 -24.81 -22.52
N LYS A 804 -6.17 -26.08 -22.13
CA LYS A 804 -6.32 -26.42 -20.71
C LYS A 804 -4.99 -26.17 -20.01
N GLU A 805 -4.97 -25.24 -19.05
CA GLU A 805 -3.90 -25.22 -18.04
C GLU A 805 -3.88 -26.57 -17.28
N LYS A 806 -2.69 -26.95 -16.80
CA LYS A 806 -2.41 -28.24 -16.14
C LYS A 806 -2.60 -28.18 -14.64
#